data_AF-M3DLK9-F1
#
_entry.id   AF-M3DLK9-F1
#
_cell.length_a   1.000
_cell.length_b   1.000
_cell.length_c   1.000
_cell.angle_alpha   90.00
_cell.angle_beta   90.00
_cell.angle_gamma   90.00
#
_symmetry.space_group_name_H-M   'P 1'
#
loop_
_entity.id
_entity.type
_entity.pdbx_description
1 polymer ?
#
loop_
_entity_poly.entity_id
_entity_poly.type
_entity_poly.pdbx_seq_one_letter_code
_entity_poly.pdbx_strand_id
1 'polypeptide(L)'
;MQLEVMNAKNDLDGAYKVGLKALKSLNVQFPEKPGIWILTLEFLKMIYYQRGRSPERLKEAKKNQDPYKIETINILTNMLNYGKHSDSKLFVFLFLKLMNITLKEGNSPVSFFGYAGFGSLLFAMTGNLHTALRYWDLGEYVIQIFNADRVKGRYLFGKNMLLDFYRVPFSKLALFSEEAYEKCIQYGDYLWAAFSLIAHSIYQFYSSDNAESYYEILIKDVKRAEQLGYETVYVIAASSDFLIRSLGNPFRPNVIYKDREMSVETFEREILIPNANGTANTWYAVLRGKETYLRGEWEEGLKIFSQFANDLERSRTIFIYSEYRFFKSLHLIRLNEVGKKISFSDLYFIKRSISLFKTWSETFPDNFKSYWYILKAEYNKYKKNFTKAEIFFELALFSLQKNDNNLRKAIVYEHAGMWEFGRGRKQYSNYLLKIAEKQYRTWGASAKANRIQTIRQPDEDAGIFLHTREEALLDTILKSAENLDLRSVLKSSQSISESIEQDELLKKLMRTIMENAGATRGFLILPRKSGFYVETGQDIEDENILPKSLILDSASELLPVEIVYYCYRSGQKILLNNTSSKDSLHSLNPYVIEKQPKSLLCFPITKQGKILSVLYLENRLTYDVFDEHRLEILEILSSQAAISLENAKLYEDITSLNAELEKKVELRTQELMQSLKIIRKDLLYSKKIQRSILPDHPNLPGILYAVSYQPMDEVGGDFYDLFEIRPGVYRFFVADATGHGVQAALITMAIKSEYEHLKKTEKNPSNILKELNVVILEKFKTLYLTCVVADINVNDYTLEYSSAGHPPQVLWRDGKADFLHKTGAILGLKKDFIYYSENVELKSEDRIFLFTDGVYEQFNSNKNEFGEERFLDSIHSSSLLNPEEQISKMQKDLNLFLQGAPIQDDFTLIAIEVF
;
A
#
# COMPACT_ATOMS: atom_id res chain seq x y z
N MET A 1 -16.71 13.89 15.44
CA MET A 1 -16.61 15.16 14.70
C MET A 1 -15.49 16.10 15.16
N GLN A 2 -15.62 16.94 16.20
CA GLN A 2 -14.54 17.91 16.58
C GLN A 2 -13.16 17.25 16.75
N LEU A 3 -13.12 16.09 17.43
CA LEU A 3 -11.93 15.27 17.61
C LEU A 3 -11.30 14.81 16.27
N GLU A 4 -12.13 14.42 15.31
CA GLU A 4 -11.70 13.93 14.00
C GLU A 4 -11.21 15.07 13.11
N VAL A 5 -11.87 16.22 13.16
CA VAL A 5 -11.44 17.45 12.47
C VAL A 5 -10.09 17.92 13.00
N MET A 6 -9.88 17.90 14.32
CA MET A 6 -8.60 18.26 14.93
C MET A 6 -7.49 17.27 14.52
N ASN A 7 -7.77 15.97 14.53
CA ASN A 7 -6.84 14.96 14.01
C ASN A 7 -6.54 15.16 12.51
N ALA A 8 -7.54 15.53 11.70
CA ALA A 8 -7.36 15.84 10.28
C ALA A 8 -6.51 17.10 10.06
N LYS A 9 -6.63 18.11 10.93
CA LYS A 9 -5.81 19.32 10.93
C LYS A 9 -4.44 19.13 11.61
N ASN A 10 -4.11 17.92 12.07
CA ASN A 10 -2.91 17.62 12.84
C ASN A 10 -2.79 18.43 14.16
N ASP A 11 -3.91 18.95 14.68
CA ASP A 11 -4.01 19.55 16.01
C ASP A 11 -4.17 18.45 17.07
N LEU A 12 -3.05 17.79 17.36
CA LEU A 12 -2.99 16.64 18.24
C LEU A 12 -3.35 17.01 19.69
N ASP A 13 -2.86 18.14 20.20
CA ASP A 13 -3.14 18.61 21.56
C ASP A 13 -4.60 19.04 21.74
N GLY A 14 -5.18 19.73 20.75
CA GLY A 14 -6.60 20.05 20.73
C GLY A 14 -7.45 18.79 20.72
N ALA A 15 -7.13 17.83 19.85
CA ALA A 15 -7.79 16.53 19.78
C ALA A 15 -7.75 15.83 21.14
N TYR A 16 -6.60 15.79 21.82
CA TYR A 16 -6.48 15.17 23.13
C TYR A 16 -7.37 15.82 24.19
N LYS A 17 -7.38 17.15 24.28
CA LYS A 17 -8.22 17.89 25.24
C LYS A 17 -9.71 17.64 25.01
N VAL A 18 -10.15 17.64 23.74
CA VAL A 18 -11.54 17.34 23.38
C VAL A 18 -11.88 15.89 23.72
N GLY A 19 -10.97 14.94 23.44
CA GLY A 19 -11.12 13.53 23.77
C GLY A 19 -11.29 13.30 25.28
N LEU A 20 -10.47 13.95 26.12
CA LEU A 20 -10.60 13.88 27.58
C LEU A 20 -11.95 14.42 28.07
N LYS A 21 -12.41 15.54 27.51
CA LYS A 21 -13.72 16.13 27.85
C LYS A 21 -14.87 15.17 27.48
N ALA A 22 -14.79 14.53 26.30
CA ALA A 22 -15.78 13.57 25.84
C ALA A 22 -15.79 12.28 26.69
N LEU A 23 -14.62 11.77 27.09
CA LEU A 23 -14.54 10.61 27.99
C LEU A 23 -15.11 10.93 29.37
N LYS A 24 -14.88 12.15 29.88
CA LYS A 24 -15.43 12.60 31.15
C LYS A 24 -16.96 12.66 31.12
N SER A 25 -17.57 13.13 30.03
CA SER A 25 -19.04 13.13 29.88
C SER A 25 -19.64 11.72 29.79
N LEU A 26 -18.84 10.72 29.39
CA LEU A 26 -19.22 9.31 29.37
C LEU A 26 -18.91 8.57 30.69
N ASN A 27 -18.55 9.30 31.75
CA ASN A 27 -18.14 8.76 33.05
C ASN A 27 -16.95 7.78 32.97
N VAL A 28 -16.05 7.97 31.99
CA VAL A 28 -14.83 7.18 31.85
C VAL A 28 -13.66 7.91 32.51
N GLN A 29 -13.16 7.38 33.61
CA GLN A 29 -11.95 7.91 34.25
C GLN A 29 -10.72 7.68 33.36
N PHE A 30 -9.98 8.76 33.11
CA PHE A 30 -8.80 8.77 32.25
C PHE A 30 -7.62 9.50 32.93
N PRO A 31 -6.47 8.84 33.13
CA PRO A 31 -5.28 9.48 33.68
C PRO A 31 -4.56 10.27 32.59
N GLU A 32 -4.36 11.58 32.79
CA GLU A 32 -3.73 12.45 31.79
C GLU A 32 -2.27 12.07 31.48
N LYS A 33 -1.56 11.47 32.44
CA LYS A 33 -0.19 10.94 32.28
C LYS A 33 -0.05 9.58 32.97
N PRO A 34 -0.27 8.47 32.26
CA PRO A 34 -0.22 7.15 32.86
C PRO A 34 1.21 6.76 33.27
N GLY A 35 1.42 6.57 34.57
CA GLY A 35 2.64 5.98 35.11
C GLY A 35 2.73 4.46 34.88
N ILE A 36 3.90 3.88 35.13
CA ILE A 36 4.14 2.43 34.98
C ILE A 36 3.15 1.60 35.82
N TRP A 37 2.82 2.05 37.03
CA TRP A 37 1.84 1.38 37.89
C TRP A 37 0.44 1.28 37.29
N ILE A 38 -0.01 2.34 36.60
CA ILE A 38 -1.31 2.36 35.94
C ILE A 38 -1.32 1.39 34.76
N LEU A 39 -0.22 1.33 33.99
CA LEU A 39 -0.07 0.37 32.90
C LEU A 39 -0.13 -1.08 33.42
N THR A 40 0.58 -1.36 34.51
CA THR A 40 0.56 -2.69 35.14
C THR A 40 -0.84 -3.06 35.61
N LEU A 41 -1.58 -2.13 36.21
CA LEU A 41 -2.97 -2.36 36.63
C LEU A 41 -3.90 -2.64 35.44
N GLU A 42 -3.82 -1.87 34.36
CA GLU A 42 -4.62 -2.13 33.16
C GLU A 42 -4.23 -3.46 32.48
N PHE A 43 -2.96 -3.84 32.51
CA PHE A 43 -2.51 -5.15 32.02
C PHE A 43 -3.06 -6.31 32.88
N LEU A 44 -3.06 -6.17 34.21
CA LEU A 44 -3.67 -7.17 35.10
C LEU A 44 -5.19 -7.28 34.89
N LYS A 45 -5.87 -6.15 34.68
CA LYS A 45 -7.30 -6.15 34.28
C LYS A 45 -7.53 -6.90 32.97
N MET A 46 -6.62 -6.75 32.01
CA MET A 46 -6.70 -7.46 30.74
C MET A 46 -6.61 -8.96 30.93
N ILE A 47 -5.63 -9.44 31.71
CA ILE A 47 -5.50 -10.87 32.06
C ILE A 47 -6.78 -11.37 32.75
N TYR A 48 -7.28 -10.60 33.73
CA TYR A 48 -8.50 -10.92 34.46
C TYR A 48 -9.73 -11.00 33.54
N TYR A 49 -9.95 -10.02 32.66
CA TYR A 49 -11.08 -10.03 31.73
C TYR A 49 -10.91 -11.08 30.63
N GLN A 50 -9.69 -11.38 30.20
CA GLN A 50 -9.43 -12.42 29.22
C GLN A 50 -9.86 -13.79 29.75
N ARG A 51 -9.71 -14.06 31.06
CA ARG A 51 -10.07 -15.34 31.71
C ARG A 51 -9.50 -16.57 31.00
N GLY A 52 -8.29 -16.46 30.45
CA GLY A 52 -7.66 -17.54 29.67
C GLY A 52 -8.34 -17.86 28.33
N ARG A 53 -9.28 -17.03 27.86
CA ARG A 53 -9.89 -17.20 26.53
C ARG A 53 -8.85 -16.93 25.44
N SER A 54 -8.70 -17.90 24.54
CA SER A 54 -7.88 -17.73 23.34
C SER A 54 -8.57 -16.79 22.34
N PRO A 55 -7.83 -16.21 21.37
CA PRO A 55 -8.43 -15.42 20.30
C PRO A 55 -9.60 -16.11 19.60
N GLU A 56 -9.53 -17.43 19.40
CA GLU A 56 -10.59 -18.22 18.76
C GLU A 56 -11.85 -18.27 19.62
N ARG A 57 -11.72 -18.43 20.94
CA ARG A 57 -12.88 -18.41 21.86
C ARG A 57 -13.49 -17.01 22.01
N LEU A 58 -12.72 -15.95 21.75
CA LEU A 58 -13.23 -14.58 21.77
C LEU A 58 -14.15 -14.27 20.58
N LYS A 59 -14.17 -15.11 19.54
CA LYS A 59 -15.17 -15.05 18.46
C LYS A 59 -16.59 -15.24 18.97
N GLU A 60 -16.75 -16.04 20.03
CA GLU A 60 -18.04 -16.36 20.68
C GLU A 60 -18.40 -15.36 21.80
N ALA A 61 -17.59 -14.32 22.02
CA ALA A 61 -17.90 -13.32 23.03
C ALA A 61 -19.24 -12.62 22.70
N LYS A 62 -20.00 -12.28 23.76
CA LYS A 62 -21.28 -11.57 23.64
C LYS A 62 -21.16 -10.32 22.78
N LYS A 63 -22.22 -9.96 22.06
CA LYS A 63 -22.28 -8.71 21.29
C LYS A 63 -22.53 -7.53 22.22
N ASN A 64 -21.76 -6.47 22.07
CA ASN A 64 -21.95 -5.20 22.75
C ASN A 64 -22.82 -4.30 21.87
N GLN A 65 -23.99 -3.93 22.39
CA GLN A 65 -24.95 -3.02 21.73
C GLN A 65 -25.10 -1.69 22.48
N ASP A 66 -24.32 -1.46 23.54
CA ASP A 66 -24.37 -0.21 24.30
C ASP A 66 -23.71 0.93 23.50
N PRO A 67 -24.49 1.93 23.03
CA PRO A 67 -23.97 3.01 22.19
C PRO A 67 -22.91 3.85 22.92
N TYR A 68 -23.02 4.01 24.24
CA TYR A 68 -22.04 4.79 25.01
C TYR A 68 -20.69 4.08 25.10
N LYS A 69 -20.67 2.75 25.16
CA LYS A 69 -19.43 1.95 25.17
C LYS A 69 -18.78 1.90 23.80
N ILE A 70 -19.60 1.77 22.74
CA ILE A 70 -19.11 1.84 21.36
C ILE A 70 -18.47 3.21 21.11
N GLU A 71 -19.13 4.28 21.53
CA GLU A 71 -18.59 5.63 21.35
C GLU A 71 -17.34 5.89 22.20
N THR A 72 -17.26 5.31 23.40
CA THR A 72 -16.02 5.31 24.19
C THR A 72 -14.85 4.70 23.41
N ILE A 73 -15.08 3.57 22.72
CA ILE A 73 -14.05 2.91 21.89
C ILE A 73 -13.66 3.79 20.70
N ASN A 74 -14.62 4.48 20.07
CA ASN A 74 -14.35 5.43 18.98
C ASN A 74 -13.45 6.59 19.45
N ILE A 75 -13.81 7.22 20.57
CA ILE A 75 -13.03 8.33 21.14
C ILE A 75 -11.62 7.87 21.48
N LEU A 76 -11.46 6.74 22.18
CA LEU A 76 -10.15 6.19 22.53
C LEU A 76 -9.32 5.86 21.29
N THR A 77 -9.94 5.32 20.24
CA THR A 77 -9.28 5.05 18.96
C THR A 77 -8.75 6.32 18.31
N ASN A 78 -9.55 7.38 18.26
CA ASN A 78 -9.14 8.66 17.71
C ASN A 78 -8.06 9.35 18.56
N MET A 79 -7.98 9.05 19.87
CA MET A 79 -6.89 9.50 20.74
C MET A 79 -5.58 8.70 20.57
N LEU A 80 -5.59 7.56 19.87
CA LEU A 80 -4.37 6.77 19.60
C LEU A 80 -3.34 7.58 18.81
N ASN A 81 -3.81 8.43 17.87
CA ASN A 81 -2.92 9.28 17.09
C ASN A 81 -2.14 10.25 17.99
N TYR A 82 -2.82 10.88 18.94
CA TYR A 82 -2.17 11.68 19.97
C TYR A 82 -1.16 10.87 20.77
N GLY A 83 -1.59 9.75 21.36
CA GLY A 83 -0.72 8.93 22.21
C GLY A 83 0.55 8.47 21.49
N LYS A 84 0.45 8.12 20.20
CA LYS A 84 1.61 7.74 19.38
C LYS A 84 2.66 8.86 19.30
N HIS A 85 2.21 10.11 19.21
CA HIS A 85 3.05 11.27 18.93
C HIS A 85 3.40 12.10 20.18
N SER A 86 2.68 11.98 21.29
CA SER A 86 2.94 12.72 22.53
C SER A 86 3.70 11.90 23.57
N ASP A 87 3.20 10.71 23.93
CA ASP A 87 3.74 9.87 25.01
C ASP A 87 3.51 8.36 24.74
N SER A 88 4.60 7.61 24.60
CA SER A 88 4.57 6.15 24.39
C SER A 88 3.87 5.38 25.52
N LYS A 89 3.91 5.87 26.76
CA LYS A 89 3.16 5.25 27.87
C LYS A 89 1.66 5.45 27.69
N LEU A 90 1.25 6.63 27.26
CA LEU A 90 -0.13 6.93 26.93
C LEU A 90 -0.64 6.06 25.77
N PHE A 91 0.19 5.86 24.74
CA PHE A 91 -0.13 4.97 23.63
C PHE A 91 -0.41 3.52 24.09
N VAL A 92 0.47 2.97 24.94
CA VAL A 92 0.28 1.62 25.51
C VAL A 92 -0.97 1.56 26.39
N PHE A 93 -1.19 2.59 27.21
CA PHE A 93 -2.39 2.68 28.05
C PHE A 93 -3.67 2.65 27.22
N LEU A 94 -3.74 3.43 26.14
CA LEU A 94 -4.91 3.50 25.26
C LEU A 94 -5.25 2.12 24.66
N PHE A 95 -4.25 1.37 24.17
CA PHE A 95 -4.49 0.01 23.67
C PHE A 95 -4.97 -0.96 24.75
N LEU A 96 -4.34 -0.93 25.94
CA LEU A 96 -4.79 -1.77 27.06
C LEU A 96 -6.22 -1.42 27.47
N LYS A 97 -6.59 -0.13 27.46
CA LYS A 97 -7.94 0.32 27.79
C LYS A 97 -8.96 -0.13 26.75
N LEU A 98 -8.65 0.01 25.46
CA LEU A 98 -9.47 -0.48 24.34
C LEU A 98 -9.70 -1.99 24.45
N MET A 99 -8.64 -2.75 24.74
CA MET A 99 -8.70 -4.20 24.92
C MET A 99 -9.55 -4.57 26.14
N ASN A 100 -9.38 -3.88 27.27
CA ASN A 100 -10.14 -4.12 28.50
C ASN A 100 -11.63 -3.89 28.32
N ILE A 101 -12.02 -2.80 27.65
CA ILE A 101 -13.43 -2.52 27.35
C ILE A 101 -14.00 -3.60 26.43
N THR A 102 -13.26 -3.97 25.39
CA THR A 102 -13.66 -5.02 24.45
C THR A 102 -13.84 -6.38 25.13
N LEU A 103 -12.90 -6.79 25.98
CA LEU A 103 -12.97 -8.07 26.70
C LEU A 103 -14.09 -8.14 27.73
N LYS A 104 -14.41 -7.01 28.36
CA LYS A 104 -15.43 -6.90 29.41
C LYS A 104 -16.84 -6.77 28.85
N GLU A 105 -17.04 -5.85 27.91
CA GLU A 105 -18.35 -5.49 27.39
C GLU A 105 -18.77 -6.34 26.18
N GLY A 106 -17.83 -7.01 25.52
CA GLY A 106 -18.09 -7.88 24.38
C GLY A 106 -17.71 -7.27 23.03
N ASN A 107 -17.94 -8.03 21.95
CA ASN A 107 -17.58 -7.64 20.59
C ASN A 107 -18.52 -6.56 20.05
N SER A 108 -17.96 -5.55 19.40
CA SER A 108 -18.66 -4.47 18.70
C SER A 108 -18.01 -4.23 17.33
N PRO A 109 -18.64 -3.46 16.42
CA PRO A 109 -18.06 -3.14 15.11
C PRO A 109 -16.63 -2.59 15.15
N VAL A 110 -16.27 -1.91 16.24
CA VAL A 110 -14.97 -1.22 16.43
C VAL A 110 -14.01 -1.99 17.34
N SER A 111 -14.42 -3.16 17.84
CA SER A 111 -13.59 -3.99 18.73
C SER A 111 -12.32 -4.53 18.06
N PHE A 112 -12.25 -4.52 16.73
CA PHE A 112 -11.03 -4.93 16.02
C PHE A 112 -9.82 -4.05 16.41
N PHE A 113 -10.01 -2.76 16.73
CA PHE A 113 -8.92 -1.89 17.19
C PHE A 113 -8.26 -2.42 18.47
N GLY A 114 -9.06 -2.96 19.40
CA GLY A 114 -8.56 -3.59 20.62
C GLY A 114 -7.77 -4.86 20.32
N TYR A 115 -8.34 -5.77 19.53
CA TYR A 115 -7.70 -7.05 19.20
C TYR A 115 -6.44 -6.89 18.33
N ALA A 116 -6.57 -6.23 17.18
CA ALA A 116 -5.48 -6.04 16.22
C ALA A 116 -4.35 -5.19 16.81
N GLY A 117 -4.70 -4.09 17.50
CA GLY A 117 -3.72 -3.24 18.18
C GLY A 117 -2.93 -3.98 19.25
N PHE A 118 -3.62 -4.80 20.08
CA PHE A 118 -2.97 -5.65 21.05
C PHE A 118 -2.07 -6.71 20.40
N GLY A 119 -2.52 -7.34 19.30
CA GLY A 119 -1.72 -8.29 18.53
C GLY A 119 -0.39 -7.70 18.06
N SER A 120 -0.43 -6.47 17.52
CA SER A 120 0.78 -5.75 17.10
C SER A 120 1.69 -5.35 18.27
N LEU A 121 1.12 -4.92 19.40
CA LEU A 121 1.90 -4.61 20.60
C LEU A 121 2.59 -5.87 21.16
N LEU A 122 1.87 -6.99 21.21
CA LEU A 122 2.40 -8.28 21.64
C LEU A 122 3.52 -8.75 20.73
N PHE A 123 3.39 -8.56 19.41
CA PHE A 123 4.46 -8.85 18.46
C PHE A 123 5.71 -8.00 18.76
N ALA A 124 5.55 -6.70 18.97
CA ALA A 124 6.67 -5.82 19.29
C ALA A 124 7.43 -6.22 20.58
N MET A 125 6.74 -6.84 21.54
CA MET A 125 7.34 -7.32 22.79
C MET A 125 7.92 -8.73 22.69
N THR A 126 7.22 -9.65 22.03
CA THR A 126 7.52 -11.10 22.06
C THR A 126 8.20 -11.62 20.80
N GLY A 127 8.10 -10.90 19.68
CA GLY A 127 8.54 -11.34 18.36
C GLY A 127 7.71 -12.49 17.76
N ASN A 128 6.61 -12.91 18.40
CA ASN A 128 5.82 -14.05 17.95
C ASN A 128 4.75 -13.62 16.92
N LEU A 129 5.11 -13.71 15.63
CA LEU A 129 4.21 -13.31 14.53
C LEU A 129 2.92 -14.15 14.50
N HIS A 130 3.03 -15.45 14.78
CA HIS A 130 1.89 -16.37 14.74
C HIS A 130 0.79 -15.95 15.73
N THR A 131 1.17 -15.58 16.96
CA THR A 131 0.19 -15.11 17.95
C THR A 131 -0.41 -13.77 17.55
N ALA A 132 0.38 -12.87 16.97
CA ALA A 132 -0.12 -11.59 16.47
C ALA A 132 -1.16 -11.77 15.36
N LEU A 133 -0.89 -12.66 14.41
CA LEU A 133 -1.82 -12.99 13.31
C LEU A 133 -3.16 -13.48 13.83
N ARG A 134 -3.18 -14.35 14.85
CA ARG A 134 -4.44 -14.83 15.46
C ARG A 134 -5.32 -13.71 15.99
N TYR A 135 -4.72 -12.64 16.55
CA TYR A 135 -5.45 -11.45 16.99
C TYR A 135 -5.92 -10.56 15.82
N TRP A 136 -5.13 -10.46 14.75
CA TRP A 136 -5.52 -9.76 13.53
C TRP A 136 -6.67 -10.47 12.79
N ASP A 137 -6.66 -11.81 12.75
CA ASP A 137 -7.72 -12.63 12.17
C ASP A 137 -9.00 -12.57 13.01
N LEU A 138 -8.87 -12.48 14.34
CA LEU A 138 -10.00 -12.20 15.22
C LEU A 138 -10.60 -10.81 14.93
N GLY A 139 -9.77 -9.79 14.73
CA GLY A 139 -10.24 -8.45 14.33
C GLY A 139 -11.01 -8.46 13.00
N GLU A 140 -10.51 -9.20 12.01
CA GLU A 140 -11.19 -9.38 10.72
C GLU A 140 -12.53 -10.09 10.85
N TYR A 141 -12.58 -11.17 11.64
CA TYR A 141 -13.81 -11.88 11.93
C TYR A 141 -14.86 -10.98 12.58
N VAL A 142 -14.45 -10.11 13.53
CA VAL A 142 -15.35 -9.14 14.16
C VAL A 142 -15.96 -8.20 13.12
N ILE A 143 -15.17 -7.68 12.18
CA ILE A 143 -15.69 -6.80 11.12
C ILE A 143 -16.74 -7.53 10.27
N GLN A 144 -16.49 -8.80 9.93
CA GLN A 144 -17.40 -9.62 9.13
C GLN A 144 -18.74 -9.88 9.84
N ILE A 145 -18.72 -10.32 11.10
CA ILE A 145 -19.98 -10.67 11.81
C ILE A 145 -20.88 -9.46 12.10
N PHE A 146 -20.33 -8.25 12.07
CA PHE A 146 -21.05 -6.99 12.27
C PHE A 146 -21.34 -6.26 10.95
N ASN A 147 -20.94 -6.82 9.79
CA ASN A 147 -21.02 -6.17 8.47
C ASN A 147 -20.48 -4.73 8.52
N ALA A 148 -19.35 -4.53 9.21
CA ALA A 148 -18.82 -3.22 9.54
C ALA A 148 -17.89 -2.68 8.44
N ASP A 149 -18.37 -2.64 7.19
CA ASP A 149 -17.52 -2.31 6.03
C ASP A 149 -16.93 -0.89 6.12
N ARG A 150 -17.62 0.04 6.81
CA ARG A 150 -17.15 1.41 7.09
C ARG A 150 -15.77 1.46 7.76
N VAL A 151 -15.41 0.46 8.58
CA VAL A 151 -14.12 0.43 9.28
C VAL A 151 -13.10 -0.50 8.61
N LYS A 152 -13.47 -1.15 7.49
CA LYS A 152 -12.61 -2.11 6.79
C LYS A 152 -11.35 -1.42 6.24
N GLY A 153 -11.46 -0.19 5.72
CA GLY A 153 -10.31 0.59 5.28
C GLY A 153 -9.27 0.81 6.40
N ARG A 154 -9.73 1.19 7.60
CA ARG A 154 -8.87 1.34 8.79
C ARG A 154 -8.16 0.04 9.17
N TYR A 155 -8.87 -1.09 9.10
CA TYR A 155 -8.30 -2.41 9.34
C TYR A 155 -7.21 -2.76 8.33
N LEU A 156 -7.48 -2.57 7.03
CA LEU A 156 -6.54 -2.88 5.95
C LEU A 156 -5.27 -2.05 6.09
N PHE A 157 -5.39 -0.73 6.28
CA PHE A 157 -4.26 0.15 6.55
C PHE A 157 -3.46 -0.30 7.77
N GLY A 158 -4.13 -0.58 8.89
CA GLY A 158 -3.46 -1.00 10.12
C GLY A 158 -2.68 -2.30 9.94
N LYS A 159 -3.25 -3.30 9.24
CA LYS A 159 -2.63 -4.59 8.98
C LYS A 159 -1.41 -4.42 8.06
N ASN A 160 -1.58 -3.62 7.01
CA ASN A 160 -0.56 -3.30 6.05
C ASN A 160 0.66 -2.62 6.70
N MET A 161 0.43 -1.56 7.48
CA MET A 161 1.48 -0.72 8.08
C MET A 161 2.19 -1.39 9.28
N LEU A 162 1.51 -2.26 10.04
CA LEU A 162 2.03 -2.84 11.29
C LEU A 162 2.46 -4.29 11.18
N LEU A 163 2.00 -5.04 10.17
CA LEU A 163 2.16 -6.51 10.14
C LEU A 163 2.59 -7.06 8.79
N ASP A 164 1.95 -6.66 7.68
CA ASP A 164 2.11 -7.37 6.41
C ASP A 164 3.50 -7.26 5.81
N PHE A 165 4.29 -6.26 6.20
CA PHE A 165 5.70 -6.14 5.78
C PHE A 165 6.62 -7.26 6.32
N TYR A 166 6.12 -8.08 7.25
CA TYR A 166 6.73 -9.34 7.69
C TYR A 166 6.20 -10.56 6.92
N ARG A 167 5.49 -10.39 5.81
CA ARG A 167 4.77 -11.51 5.14
C ARG A 167 4.81 -11.44 3.63
N VAL A 168 4.88 -10.24 3.05
CA VAL A 168 4.79 -10.03 1.61
C VAL A 168 5.82 -9.01 1.13
N PRO A 169 6.21 -9.05 -0.16
CA PRO A 169 7.13 -8.08 -0.75
C PRO A 169 6.49 -6.67 -0.84
N PHE A 170 7.33 -5.64 -0.94
CA PHE A 170 6.89 -4.23 -1.00
C PHE A 170 5.93 -3.92 -2.13
N SER A 171 6.05 -4.57 -3.29
CA SER A 171 5.12 -4.40 -4.42
C SER A 171 3.69 -4.77 -4.04
N LYS A 172 3.51 -5.83 -3.24
CA LYS A 172 2.21 -6.25 -2.73
C LYS A 172 1.72 -5.36 -1.60
N LEU A 173 2.63 -4.82 -0.78
CA LEU A 173 2.27 -3.85 0.26
C LEU A 173 1.70 -2.57 -0.35
N ALA A 174 2.27 -2.08 -1.44
CA ALA A 174 1.75 -0.90 -2.15
C ALA A 174 0.31 -1.15 -2.64
N LEU A 175 0.04 -2.31 -3.24
CA LEU A 175 -1.33 -2.68 -3.67
C LEU A 175 -2.32 -2.72 -2.49
N PHE A 176 -1.91 -3.26 -1.34
CA PHE A 176 -2.75 -3.28 -0.15
C PHE A 176 -3.00 -1.89 0.44
N SER A 177 -2.03 -0.97 0.32
CA SER A 177 -2.22 0.43 0.71
C SER A 177 -3.23 1.14 -0.20
N GLU A 178 -3.19 0.87 -1.51
CA GLU A 178 -4.18 1.40 -2.46
C GLU A 178 -5.59 0.86 -2.17
N GLU A 179 -5.73 -0.44 -1.90
CA GLU A 179 -7.02 -1.04 -1.50
C GLU A 179 -7.55 -0.41 -0.20
N ALA A 180 -6.68 -0.17 0.78
CA ALA A 180 -7.05 0.52 2.01
C ALA A 180 -7.52 1.96 1.76
N TYR A 181 -6.84 2.68 0.86
CA TYR A 181 -7.22 4.03 0.44
C TYR A 181 -8.60 4.03 -0.21
N GLU A 182 -8.83 3.19 -1.23
CA GLU A 182 -10.13 3.09 -1.93
C GLU A 182 -11.27 2.78 -0.97
N LYS A 183 -11.06 1.85 -0.03
CA LYS A 183 -12.05 1.53 1.01
C LYS A 183 -12.32 2.69 1.96
N CYS A 184 -11.30 3.46 2.34
CA CYS A 184 -11.51 4.63 3.18
C CYS A 184 -12.31 5.72 2.42
N ILE A 185 -11.96 5.99 1.16
CA ILE A 185 -12.68 6.96 0.32
C ILE A 185 -14.14 6.55 0.10
N GLN A 186 -14.41 5.27 -0.17
CA GLN A 186 -15.75 4.73 -0.36
C GLN A 186 -16.71 5.08 0.80
N TYR A 187 -16.20 5.21 2.03
CA TYR A 187 -16.98 5.48 3.23
C TYR A 187 -16.70 6.86 3.86
N GLY A 188 -16.05 7.77 3.13
CA GLY A 188 -15.78 9.14 3.60
C GLY A 188 -14.76 9.25 4.74
N ASP A 189 -13.87 8.27 4.89
CA ASP A 189 -12.89 8.23 5.98
C ASP A 189 -11.55 8.87 5.59
N TYR A 190 -11.57 10.19 5.35
CA TYR A 190 -10.48 10.94 4.73
C TYR A 190 -9.16 10.90 5.51
N LEU A 191 -9.22 10.85 6.85
CA LEU A 191 -8.01 10.76 7.69
C LEU A 191 -7.24 9.46 7.43
N TRP A 192 -7.94 8.32 7.40
CA TRP A 192 -7.32 7.01 7.17
C TRP A 192 -7.00 6.78 5.69
N ALA A 193 -7.74 7.41 4.78
CA ALA A 193 -7.35 7.50 3.37
C ALA A 193 -6.00 8.20 3.23
N ALA A 194 -5.79 9.35 3.88
CA ALA A 194 -4.52 10.07 3.87
C ALA A 194 -3.37 9.23 4.47
N PHE A 195 -3.62 8.53 5.57
CA PHE A 195 -2.63 7.59 6.13
C PHE A 195 -2.30 6.44 5.17
N SER A 196 -3.29 5.94 4.42
CA SER A 196 -3.08 4.90 3.41
C SER A 196 -2.23 5.40 2.25
N LEU A 197 -2.40 6.67 1.82
CA LEU A 197 -1.50 7.29 0.84
C LEU A 197 -0.07 7.42 1.36
N ILE A 198 0.14 7.76 2.64
CA ILE A 198 1.48 7.80 3.24
C ILE A 198 2.15 6.42 3.15
N ALA A 199 1.42 5.35 3.51
CA ALA A 199 1.94 3.99 3.40
C ALA A 199 2.22 3.61 1.94
N HIS A 200 1.31 3.95 1.02
CA HIS A 200 1.48 3.73 -0.41
C HIS A 200 2.75 4.39 -0.93
N SER A 201 2.94 5.69 -0.70
CA SER A 201 4.15 6.41 -1.12
C SER A 201 5.42 5.80 -0.53
N ILE A 202 5.42 5.43 0.76
CA ILE A 202 6.59 4.80 1.39
C ILE A 202 6.91 3.46 0.71
N TYR A 203 5.93 2.58 0.50
CA TYR A 203 6.18 1.28 -0.10
C TYR A 203 6.57 1.37 -1.57
N GLN A 204 6.03 2.35 -2.30
CA GLN A 204 6.39 2.61 -3.69
C GLN A 204 7.86 2.97 -3.87
N PHE A 205 8.48 3.65 -2.90
CA PHE A 205 9.93 3.87 -2.90
C PHE A 205 10.73 2.56 -2.97
N TYR A 206 10.25 1.51 -2.31
CA TYR A 206 10.93 0.21 -2.21
C TYR A 206 10.47 -0.80 -3.26
N SER A 207 9.37 -0.58 -3.97
CA SER A 207 8.91 -1.44 -5.07
C SER A 207 9.24 -0.91 -6.46
N SER A 208 9.45 0.40 -6.62
CA SER A 208 9.75 1.00 -7.93
C SER A 208 11.15 0.64 -8.41
N ASP A 209 11.31 0.42 -9.72
CA ASP A 209 12.60 0.05 -10.31
C ASP A 209 13.56 1.25 -10.45
N ASN A 210 13.01 2.45 -10.60
CA ASN A 210 13.77 3.69 -10.77
C ASN A 210 13.07 4.88 -10.11
N ALA A 211 13.82 5.97 -9.95
CA ALA A 211 13.35 7.17 -9.29
C ALA A 211 12.28 7.92 -10.10
N GLU A 212 12.28 7.82 -11.43
CA GLU A 212 11.29 8.46 -12.30
C GLU A 212 9.90 7.86 -12.11
N SER A 213 9.77 6.54 -12.22
CA SER A 213 8.53 5.81 -11.94
C SER A 213 8.01 6.06 -10.53
N TYR A 214 8.91 6.10 -9.55
CA TYR A 214 8.54 6.47 -8.18
C TYR A 214 8.04 7.91 -8.08
N TYR A 215 8.72 8.86 -8.74
CA TYR A 215 8.36 10.28 -8.74
C TYR A 215 6.99 10.54 -9.38
N GLU A 216 6.67 9.84 -10.48
CA GLU A 216 5.33 9.92 -11.09
C GLU A 216 4.22 9.49 -10.12
N ILE A 217 4.44 8.41 -9.37
CA ILE A 217 3.50 7.93 -8.36
C ILE A 217 3.40 8.95 -7.21
N LEU A 218 4.53 9.50 -6.79
CA LEU A 218 4.59 10.52 -5.74
C LEU A 218 3.75 11.74 -6.09
N ILE A 219 3.82 12.24 -7.34
CA ILE A 219 2.98 13.34 -7.82
C ILE A 219 1.50 12.97 -7.79
N LYS A 220 1.14 11.74 -8.17
CA LYS A 220 -0.26 11.26 -8.12
C LYS A 220 -0.77 11.21 -6.69
N ASP A 221 0.02 10.70 -5.75
CA ASP A 221 -0.34 10.63 -4.33
C ASP A 221 -0.45 12.03 -3.70
N VAL A 222 0.42 12.96 -4.08
CA VAL A 222 0.31 14.37 -3.66
C VAL A 222 -1.01 14.95 -4.14
N LYS A 223 -1.35 14.83 -5.43
CA LYS A 223 -2.63 15.29 -6.01
C LYS A 223 -3.84 14.74 -5.27
N ARG A 224 -3.83 13.43 -4.97
CA ARG A 224 -4.88 12.78 -4.17
C ARG A 224 -4.92 13.31 -2.74
N ALA A 225 -3.78 13.60 -2.14
CA ALA A 225 -3.71 14.15 -0.78
C ALA A 225 -4.18 15.61 -0.71
N GLU A 226 -4.03 16.41 -1.78
CA GLU A 226 -4.56 17.78 -1.83
C GLU A 226 -6.08 17.76 -1.73
N GLN A 227 -6.73 16.83 -2.43
CA GLN A 227 -8.19 16.63 -2.37
C GLN A 227 -8.67 16.27 -0.95
N LEU A 228 -7.80 15.65 -0.14
CA LEU A 228 -8.08 15.30 1.26
C LEU A 228 -7.73 16.41 2.25
N GLY A 229 -7.04 17.47 1.80
CA GLY A 229 -6.60 18.57 2.66
C GLY A 229 -5.60 18.17 3.75
N TYR A 230 -4.79 17.12 3.52
CA TYR A 230 -3.88 16.55 4.53
C TYR A 230 -2.40 16.88 4.26
N GLU A 231 -1.80 17.69 5.13
CA GLU A 231 -0.47 18.27 4.88
C GLU A 231 0.70 17.28 5.01
N THR A 232 0.54 16.20 5.79
CA THR A 232 1.66 15.28 6.09
C THR A 232 2.18 14.58 4.83
N VAL A 233 1.32 14.31 3.84
CA VAL A 233 1.73 13.64 2.59
C VAL A 233 2.71 14.50 1.81
N TYR A 234 2.56 15.83 1.85
CA TYR A 234 3.53 16.75 1.21
C TYR A 234 4.91 16.69 1.85
N VAL A 235 4.99 16.46 3.17
CA VAL A 235 6.27 16.29 3.86
C VAL A 235 6.95 14.99 3.43
N ILE A 236 6.17 13.92 3.28
CA ILE A 236 6.66 12.63 2.74
C ILE A 236 7.19 12.82 1.33
N ALA A 237 6.43 13.50 0.47
CA ALA A 237 6.79 13.78 -0.91
C ALA A 237 8.05 14.66 -1.02
N ALA A 238 8.10 15.79 -0.31
CA ALA A 238 9.25 16.68 -0.29
C ALA A 238 10.53 15.96 0.17
N SER A 239 10.43 15.13 1.21
CA SER A 239 11.56 14.34 1.74
C SER A 239 12.05 13.30 0.72
N SER A 240 11.12 12.66 0.01
CA SER A 240 11.41 11.67 -1.02
C SER A 240 12.02 12.28 -2.28
N ASP A 241 11.43 13.36 -2.78
CA ASP A 241 11.94 14.14 -3.92
C ASP A 241 13.35 14.69 -3.61
N PHE A 242 13.56 15.23 -2.41
CA PHE A 242 14.88 15.68 -1.98
C PHE A 242 15.94 14.57 -2.08
N LEU A 243 15.65 13.35 -1.64
CA LEU A 243 16.59 12.22 -1.73
C LEU A 243 16.91 11.89 -3.20
N ILE A 244 15.88 11.81 -4.05
CA ILE A 244 16.03 11.52 -5.48
C ILE A 244 16.98 12.54 -6.12
N ARG A 245 16.68 13.84 -5.94
CA ARG A 245 17.48 14.92 -6.52
C ARG A 245 18.89 15.00 -5.91
N SER A 246 19.06 14.74 -4.61
CA SER A 246 20.38 14.75 -3.97
C SER A 246 21.27 13.60 -4.44
N LEU A 247 20.72 12.43 -4.77
CA LEU A 247 21.48 11.31 -5.32
C LEU A 247 21.71 11.43 -6.83
N GLY A 248 20.83 12.14 -7.54
CA GLY A 248 20.97 12.44 -8.97
C GLY A 248 22.01 13.53 -9.25
N ASN A 249 22.18 14.51 -8.35
CA ASN A 249 23.02 15.68 -8.56
C ASN A 249 24.30 15.68 -7.70
N PRO A 250 25.44 16.18 -8.22
CA PRO A 250 26.68 16.28 -7.46
C PRO A 250 26.55 17.25 -6.28
N PHE A 251 25.79 18.33 -6.45
CA PHE A 251 25.49 19.30 -5.41
C PHE A 251 24.23 18.90 -4.64
N ARG A 252 24.18 19.19 -3.34
CA ARG A 252 22.98 19.01 -2.53
C ARG A 252 21.96 20.09 -2.93
N PRO A 253 20.77 19.71 -3.42
CA PRO A 253 19.77 20.68 -3.83
C PRO A 253 18.99 21.21 -2.62
N ASN A 254 18.16 22.24 -2.84
CA ASN A 254 17.17 22.68 -1.86
C ASN A 254 15.98 21.72 -1.79
N VAL A 255 15.22 21.79 -0.70
CA VAL A 255 13.95 21.09 -0.52
C VAL A 255 12.86 21.83 -1.30
N ILE A 256 12.02 21.08 -2.03
CA ILE A 256 10.84 21.63 -2.69
C ILE A 256 9.62 21.16 -1.90
N TYR A 257 8.85 22.11 -1.35
CA TYR A 257 7.63 21.84 -0.58
C TYR A 257 6.51 22.75 -1.08
N LYS A 258 5.44 22.17 -1.64
CA LYS A 258 4.30 22.90 -2.24
C LYS A 258 4.76 24.00 -3.21
N ASP A 259 5.61 23.62 -4.16
CA ASP A 259 6.21 24.50 -5.18
C ASP A 259 7.12 25.62 -4.64
N ARG A 260 7.43 25.61 -3.34
CA ARG A 260 8.42 26.53 -2.73
C ARG A 260 9.75 25.82 -2.55
N GLU A 261 10.80 26.44 -3.08
CA GLU A 261 12.17 26.01 -2.86
C GLU A 261 12.73 26.64 -1.59
N MET A 262 13.30 25.84 -0.69
CA MET A 262 13.85 26.29 0.58
C MET A 262 15.04 25.45 1.04
N SER A 263 15.92 26.04 1.86
CA SER A 263 17.05 25.29 2.43
C SER A 263 16.58 24.17 3.36
N VAL A 264 17.45 23.19 3.61
CA VAL A 264 17.16 22.05 4.49
C VAL A 264 16.84 22.54 5.91
N GLU A 265 17.60 23.51 6.42
CA GLU A 265 17.44 24.09 7.75
C GLU A 265 16.13 24.85 7.89
N THR A 266 15.74 25.59 6.84
CA THR A 266 14.47 26.30 6.77
C THR A 266 13.30 25.32 6.75
N PHE A 267 13.38 24.25 5.95
CA PHE A 267 12.36 23.19 5.93
C PHE A 267 12.22 22.50 7.28
N GLU A 268 13.33 22.18 7.94
CA GLU A 268 13.29 21.59 9.28
C GLU A 268 12.62 22.53 10.31
N ARG A 269 13.03 23.80 10.33
CA ARG A 269 12.55 24.80 11.30
C ARG A 269 11.10 25.21 11.08
N GLU A 270 10.69 25.40 9.83
CA GLU A 270 9.40 26.03 9.50
C GLU A 270 8.31 25.00 9.16
N ILE A 271 8.68 23.79 8.71
CA ILE A 271 7.72 22.77 8.28
C ILE A 271 7.77 21.55 9.19
N LEU A 272 8.91 20.88 9.37
CA LEU A 272 8.97 19.62 10.13
C LEU A 272 8.75 19.79 11.63
N ILE A 273 9.48 20.71 12.26
CA ILE A 273 9.41 20.92 13.72
C ILE A 273 8.03 21.44 14.14
N PRO A 274 7.42 22.44 13.46
CA PRO A 274 6.11 22.95 13.86
C PRO A 274 4.96 21.96 13.59
N ASN A 275 5.04 21.17 12.53
CA ASN A 275 4.00 20.20 12.15
C ASN A 275 4.20 18.81 12.77
N ALA A 276 5.05 18.70 13.81
CA ALA A 276 5.58 17.49 14.46
C ALA A 276 4.71 16.22 14.33
N ASN A 277 4.79 15.55 13.17
CA ASN A 277 4.18 14.26 12.93
C ASN A 277 5.30 13.22 12.99
N GLY A 278 5.32 12.42 14.06
CA GLY A 278 6.39 11.45 14.29
C GLY A 278 6.60 10.48 13.12
N THR A 279 5.60 10.19 12.29
CA THR A 279 5.79 9.33 11.10
C THR A 279 6.55 10.07 9.99
N ALA A 280 6.18 11.32 9.70
CA ALA A 280 6.85 12.13 8.69
C ALA A 280 8.27 12.51 9.11
N ASN A 281 8.47 12.87 10.39
CA ASN A 281 9.80 13.13 10.95
C ASN A 281 10.69 11.88 10.87
N THR A 282 10.15 10.71 11.19
CA THR A 282 10.87 9.43 11.06
C THR A 282 11.26 9.17 9.60
N TRP A 283 10.34 9.37 8.65
CA TRP A 283 10.62 9.19 7.23
C TRP A 283 11.71 10.15 6.74
N TYR A 284 11.57 11.44 7.04
CA TYR A 284 12.58 12.45 6.74
C TYR A 284 13.96 12.07 7.28
N ALA A 285 14.05 11.76 8.58
CA ALA A 285 15.30 11.41 9.24
C ALA A 285 15.94 10.16 8.64
N VAL A 286 15.14 9.15 8.27
CA VAL A 286 15.65 7.94 7.58
C VAL A 286 16.16 8.25 6.19
N LEU A 287 15.44 9.04 5.38
CA LEU A 287 15.89 9.40 4.04
C LEU A 287 17.14 10.27 4.06
N ARG A 288 17.21 11.25 4.98
CA ARG A 288 18.42 12.07 5.19
C ARG A 288 19.58 11.25 5.74
N GLY A 289 19.33 10.33 6.65
CA GLY A 289 20.33 9.39 7.15
C GLY A 289 20.87 8.48 6.05
N LYS A 290 20.02 8.05 5.11
CA LYS A 290 20.40 7.29 3.91
C LYS A 290 21.20 8.16 2.93
N GLU A 291 20.74 9.37 2.65
CA GLU A 291 21.42 10.34 1.76
C GLU A 291 22.83 10.65 2.24
N THR A 292 22.98 11.08 3.49
CA THR A 292 24.27 11.39 4.12
C THR A 292 25.20 10.18 4.12
N TYR A 293 24.68 8.98 4.37
CA TYR A 293 25.48 7.75 4.31
C TYR A 293 26.05 7.51 2.91
N LEU A 294 25.21 7.60 1.88
CA LEU A 294 25.61 7.35 0.49
C LEU A 294 26.58 8.43 -0.03
N ARG A 295 26.49 9.66 0.49
CA ARG A 295 27.43 10.76 0.22
C ARG A 295 28.71 10.70 1.07
N GLY A 296 28.80 9.76 2.03
CA GLY A 296 29.97 9.64 2.92
C GLY A 296 30.04 10.71 4.02
N GLU A 297 28.94 11.41 4.28
CA GLU A 297 28.82 12.48 5.29
C GLU A 297 28.34 11.89 6.63
N TRP A 298 29.12 10.97 7.20
CA TRP A 298 28.59 10.08 8.25
C TRP A 298 28.27 10.76 9.58
N GLU A 299 29.07 11.77 9.95
CA GLU A 299 28.84 12.56 11.16
C GLU A 299 27.52 13.33 11.10
N GLU A 300 27.20 13.88 9.93
CA GLU A 300 25.95 14.61 9.72
C GLU A 300 24.74 13.68 9.84
N GLY A 301 24.81 12.48 9.26
CA GLY A 301 23.75 11.48 9.41
C GLY A 301 23.46 11.09 10.86
N LEU A 302 24.49 10.99 11.71
CA LEU A 302 24.30 10.73 13.15
C LEU A 302 23.71 11.91 13.91
N LYS A 303 24.02 13.15 13.54
CA LYS A 303 23.37 14.34 14.13
C LYS A 303 21.88 14.33 13.84
N ILE A 304 21.49 14.07 12.59
CA ILE A 304 20.08 13.98 12.17
C ILE A 304 19.36 12.88 12.97
N PHE A 305 19.95 11.67 13.07
CA PHE A 305 19.36 10.61 13.88
C PHE A 305 19.29 10.91 15.38
N SER A 306 20.16 11.79 15.89
CA SER A 306 20.13 12.22 17.29
C SER A 306 19.05 13.29 17.53
N GLN A 307 18.90 14.23 16.60
CA GLN A 307 17.85 15.26 16.61
C GLN A 307 16.45 14.63 16.62
N PHE A 308 16.22 13.59 15.81
CA PHE A 308 14.93 12.91 15.69
C PHE A 308 14.84 11.59 16.47
N ALA A 309 15.72 11.36 17.47
CA ALA A 309 15.82 10.08 18.18
C ALA A 309 14.50 9.62 18.82
N ASN A 310 13.71 10.55 19.37
CA ASN A 310 12.43 10.24 20.00
C ASN A 310 11.39 9.72 18.99
N ASP A 311 11.26 10.39 17.84
CA ASP A 311 10.33 9.97 16.78
C ASP A 311 10.74 8.62 16.18
N LEU A 312 12.03 8.43 15.94
CA LEU A 312 12.59 7.18 15.44
C LEU A 312 12.32 6.00 16.39
N GLU A 313 12.49 6.19 17.71
CA GLU A 313 12.21 5.14 18.69
C GLU A 313 10.72 4.90 18.94
N ARG A 314 9.85 5.88 18.66
CA ARG A 314 8.37 5.69 18.69
C ARG A 314 7.86 4.88 17.51
N SER A 315 8.58 4.89 16.38
CA SER A 315 8.24 4.18 15.15
C SER A 315 8.60 2.68 15.15
N ARG A 316 8.90 2.06 16.30
CA ARG A 316 9.32 0.65 16.43
C ARG A 316 8.41 -0.40 15.80
N THR A 317 7.12 -0.08 15.65
CA THR A 317 6.12 -1.02 15.13
C THR A 317 5.93 -0.94 13.62
N ILE A 318 6.57 0.01 12.92
CA ILE A 318 6.45 0.19 11.48
C ILE A 318 7.76 -0.12 10.76
N PHE A 319 7.66 -0.45 9.48
CA PHE A 319 8.79 -0.85 8.64
C PHE A 319 9.97 0.13 8.67
N ILE A 320 9.73 1.45 8.66
CA ILE A 320 10.77 2.49 8.60
C ILE A 320 11.82 2.33 9.72
N TYR A 321 11.45 1.72 10.85
CA TYR A 321 12.37 1.44 11.94
C TYR A 321 13.56 0.56 11.54
N SER A 322 13.36 -0.39 10.63
CA SER A 322 14.46 -1.25 10.16
C SER A 322 15.50 -0.44 9.39
N GLU A 323 15.06 0.52 8.58
CA GLU A 323 15.94 1.39 7.79
C GLU A 323 16.77 2.31 8.70
N TYR A 324 16.14 2.93 9.70
CA TYR A 324 16.84 3.68 10.74
C TYR A 324 17.94 2.84 11.42
N ARG A 325 17.57 1.64 11.89
CA ARG A 325 18.49 0.71 12.57
C ARG A 325 19.65 0.31 11.67
N PHE A 326 19.40 0.10 10.38
CA PHE A 326 20.40 -0.23 9.38
C PHE A 326 21.40 0.92 9.16
N PHE A 327 20.93 2.07 8.70
CA PHE A 327 21.81 3.19 8.34
C PHE A 327 22.54 3.79 9.54
N LYS A 328 21.90 3.92 10.71
CA LYS A 328 22.59 4.38 11.93
C LYS A 328 23.73 3.44 12.33
N SER A 329 23.52 2.12 12.21
CA SER A 329 24.58 1.15 12.52
C SER A 329 25.76 1.28 11.55
N LEU A 330 25.48 1.50 10.25
CA LEU A 330 26.54 1.68 9.25
C LEU A 330 27.32 2.99 9.44
N HIS A 331 26.64 4.10 9.75
CA HIS A 331 27.30 5.37 10.10
C HIS A 331 28.27 5.21 11.27
N LEU A 332 27.84 4.55 12.34
CA LEU A 332 28.69 4.28 13.52
C LEU A 332 29.92 3.44 13.17
N ILE A 333 29.76 2.43 12.30
CA ILE A 333 30.87 1.59 11.84
C ILE A 333 31.85 2.39 10.96
N ARG A 334 31.36 3.22 10.03
CA ARG A 334 32.22 4.02 9.14
C ARG A 334 33.01 5.10 9.88
N LEU A 335 32.42 5.79 10.85
CA LEU A 335 33.16 6.75 11.66
C LEU A 335 34.29 6.10 12.46
N ASN A 336 34.16 4.82 12.79
CA ASN A 336 35.24 4.07 13.42
C ASN A 336 36.44 3.83 12.50
N GLU A 337 36.19 3.60 11.21
CA GLU A 337 37.24 3.44 10.21
C GLU A 337 38.06 4.72 10.03
N VAL A 338 37.49 5.90 10.33
CA VAL A 338 38.17 7.21 10.30
C VAL A 338 38.60 7.69 11.69
N GLY A 339 38.69 6.78 12.67
CA GLY A 339 39.36 7.04 13.96
C GLY A 339 38.45 7.47 15.12
N LYS A 340 37.13 7.58 14.95
CA LYS A 340 36.21 7.81 16.09
C LYS A 340 35.90 6.49 16.82
N LYS A 341 36.14 6.42 18.14
CA LYS A 341 35.83 5.21 18.91
C LYS A 341 34.31 5.02 19.06
N ILE A 342 33.84 3.79 18.83
CA ILE A 342 32.44 3.41 19.09
C ILE A 342 32.22 3.31 20.60
N SER A 343 31.23 4.05 21.13
CA SER A 343 30.86 4.00 22.54
C SER A 343 30.19 2.66 22.91
N PHE A 344 30.10 2.34 24.20
CA PHE A 344 29.41 1.11 24.65
C PHE A 344 27.92 1.11 24.27
N SER A 345 27.24 2.25 24.39
CA SER A 345 25.83 2.40 23.99
C SER A 345 25.64 2.20 22.49
N ASP A 346 26.55 2.72 21.66
CA ASP A 346 26.50 2.55 20.20
C ASP A 346 26.78 1.10 19.79
N LEU A 347 27.73 0.44 20.44
CA LEU A 347 28.00 -0.97 20.20
C LEU A 347 26.81 -1.86 20.59
N TYR A 348 26.14 -1.53 21.70
CA TYR A 348 24.90 -2.18 22.09
C TYR A 348 23.79 -1.95 21.05
N PHE A 349 23.66 -0.72 20.53
CA PHE A 349 22.72 -0.39 19.46
C PHE A 349 22.96 -1.27 18.23
N ILE A 350 24.20 -1.38 17.74
CA ILE A 350 24.56 -2.21 16.58
C ILE A 350 24.23 -3.68 16.83
N LYS A 351 24.62 -4.24 17.98
CA LYS A 351 24.32 -5.64 18.33
C LYS A 351 22.81 -5.89 18.37
N ARG A 352 22.05 -4.96 18.96
CA ARG A 352 20.58 -5.05 19.02
C ARG A 352 19.97 -4.99 17.62
N SER A 353 20.46 -4.11 16.75
CA SER A 353 20.03 -4.03 15.34
C SER A 353 20.27 -5.36 14.61
N ILE A 354 21.45 -5.97 14.74
CA ILE A 354 21.75 -7.28 14.11
C ILE A 354 20.81 -8.37 14.63
N SER A 355 20.52 -8.38 15.93
CA SER A 355 19.57 -9.34 16.52
C SER A 355 18.15 -9.17 15.97
N LEU A 356 17.68 -7.93 15.82
CA LEU A 356 16.35 -7.65 15.27
C LEU A 356 16.25 -8.06 13.81
N PHE A 357 17.24 -7.69 12.98
CA PHE A 357 17.30 -8.11 11.59
C PHE A 357 17.36 -9.63 11.41
N LYS A 358 18.01 -10.35 12.34
CA LYS A 358 17.97 -11.82 12.36
C LYS A 358 16.52 -12.30 12.51
N THR A 359 15.83 -11.87 13.55
CA THR A 359 14.43 -12.26 13.82
C THR A 359 13.49 -11.89 12.68
N TRP A 360 13.64 -10.70 12.09
CA TRP A 360 12.82 -10.26 10.97
C TRP A 360 13.08 -11.09 9.70
N SER A 361 14.35 -11.43 9.41
CA SER A 361 14.71 -12.25 8.25
C SER A 361 14.31 -13.73 8.39
N GLU A 362 14.20 -14.25 9.62
CA GLU A 362 13.60 -15.57 9.87
C GLU A 362 12.08 -15.57 9.62
N THR A 363 11.44 -14.41 9.76
CA THR A 363 9.99 -14.25 9.56
C THR A 363 9.64 -14.07 8.08
N PHE A 364 10.34 -13.15 7.40
CA PHE A 364 10.21 -12.95 5.96
C PHE A 364 11.57 -12.59 5.34
N PRO A 365 12.26 -13.58 4.74
CA PRO A 365 13.60 -13.40 4.21
C PRO A 365 13.75 -12.25 3.22
N ASP A 366 12.82 -12.10 2.29
CA ASP A 366 12.99 -11.24 1.11
C ASP A 366 13.19 -9.76 1.47
N ASN A 367 12.49 -9.27 2.50
CA ASN A 367 12.60 -7.85 2.89
C ASN A 367 13.86 -7.54 3.72
N PHE A 368 14.42 -8.51 4.46
CA PHE A 368 15.38 -8.24 5.54
C PHE A 368 16.72 -8.97 5.44
N LYS A 369 16.80 -10.10 4.72
CA LYS A 369 17.94 -11.01 4.77
C LYS A 369 19.23 -10.40 4.21
N SER A 370 19.15 -9.68 3.09
CA SER A 370 20.30 -8.99 2.49
C SER A 370 20.91 -7.95 3.45
N TYR A 371 20.07 -7.14 4.10
CA TYR A 371 20.51 -6.13 5.06
C TYR A 371 21.03 -6.74 6.36
N TRP A 372 20.44 -7.85 6.81
CA TRP A 372 20.99 -8.62 7.94
C TRP A 372 22.42 -9.08 7.65
N TYR A 373 22.66 -9.65 6.48
CA TYR A 373 23.97 -10.13 6.07
C TYR A 373 24.98 -8.98 5.96
N ILE A 374 24.62 -7.85 5.34
CA ILE A 374 25.50 -6.67 5.28
C ILE A 374 25.87 -6.16 6.68
N LEU A 375 24.91 -5.97 7.58
CA LEU A 375 25.22 -5.52 8.94
C LEU A 375 26.13 -6.49 9.68
N LYS A 376 25.90 -7.79 9.50
CA LYS A 376 26.71 -8.84 10.14
C LYS A 376 28.11 -8.89 9.54
N ALA A 377 28.25 -8.68 8.24
CA ALA A 377 29.54 -8.61 7.55
C ALA A 377 30.36 -7.41 8.06
N GLU A 378 29.78 -6.21 8.03
CA GLU A 378 30.40 -4.97 8.52
C GLU A 378 30.76 -5.06 10.00
N TYR A 379 29.91 -5.69 10.82
CA TYR A 379 30.21 -5.90 12.24
C TYR A 379 31.36 -6.88 12.47
N ASN A 380 31.47 -7.96 11.69
CA ASN A 380 32.59 -8.89 11.77
C ASN A 380 33.88 -8.24 11.25
N LYS A 381 33.79 -7.40 10.22
CA LYS A 381 34.90 -6.56 9.74
C LYS A 381 35.41 -5.64 10.85
N TYR A 382 34.51 -4.91 11.53
CA TYR A 382 34.84 -4.09 12.70
C TYR A 382 35.54 -4.89 13.81
N LYS A 383 35.07 -6.12 14.07
CA LYS A 383 35.70 -7.05 15.03
C LYS A 383 37.01 -7.68 14.55
N LYS A 384 37.47 -7.36 13.33
CA LYS A 384 38.63 -8.00 12.68
C LYS A 384 38.47 -9.52 12.49
N ASN A 385 37.23 -10.02 12.42
CA ASN A 385 36.94 -11.41 12.06
C ASN A 385 36.66 -11.51 10.56
N PHE A 386 37.72 -11.43 9.77
CA PHE A 386 37.64 -11.30 8.32
C PHE A 386 37.03 -12.52 7.62
N THR A 387 37.30 -13.74 8.10
CA THR A 387 36.72 -14.97 7.55
C THR A 387 35.20 -14.98 7.66
N LYS A 388 34.66 -14.58 8.82
CA LYS A 388 33.20 -14.47 8.97
C LYS A 388 32.62 -13.29 8.17
N ALA A 389 33.36 -12.19 8.05
CA ALA A 389 32.93 -11.05 7.25
C ALA A 389 32.75 -11.43 5.78
N GLU A 390 33.71 -12.15 5.19
CA GLU A 390 33.67 -12.66 3.81
C GLU A 390 32.42 -13.52 3.56
N ILE A 391 32.20 -14.54 4.40
CA ILE A 391 31.02 -15.41 4.30
C ILE A 391 29.73 -14.58 4.29
N PHE A 392 29.61 -13.55 5.14
CA PHE A 392 28.40 -12.73 5.17
C PHE A 392 28.26 -11.78 3.99
N PHE A 393 29.36 -11.26 3.41
CA PHE A 393 29.28 -10.49 2.17
C PHE A 393 28.83 -11.37 0.99
N GLU A 394 29.35 -12.59 0.88
CA GLU A 394 28.93 -13.56 -0.14
C GLU A 394 27.46 -13.96 0.03
N LEU A 395 27.04 -14.25 1.26
CA LEU A 395 25.63 -14.54 1.57
C LEU A 395 24.72 -13.34 1.26
N ALA A 396 25.18 -12.10 1.48
CA ALA A 396 24.42 -10.91 1.10
C ALA A 396 24.19 -10.86 -0.41
N LEU A 397 25.23 -11.09 -1.21
CA LEU A 397 25.12 -11.16 -2.67
C LEU A 397 24.23 -12.31 -3.14
N PHE A 398 24.29 -13.48 -2.49
CA PHE A 398 23.45 -14.64 -2.82
C PHE A 398 21.97 -14.43 -2.44
N SER A 399 21.71 -13.60 -1.43
CA SER A 399 20.34 -13.30 -1.00
C SER A 399 19.58 -12.32 -1.89
N LEU A 400 20.25 -11.64 -2.83
CA LEU A 400 19.60 -10.70 -3.75
C LEU A 400 18.70 -11.44 -4.73
N GLN A 401 17.45 -10.99 -4.84
CA GLN A 401 16.48 -11.52 -5.78
C GLN A 401 16.43 -10.70 -7.08
N LYS A 402 15.94 -11.33 -8.15
CA LYS A 402 15.78 -10.67 -9.47
C LYS A 402 14.87 -9.45 -9.39
N ASN A 403 13.83 -9.50 -8.56
CA ASN A 403 12.83 -8.44 -8.40
C ASN A 403 13.17 -7.42 -7.29
N ASP A 404 14.35 -7.50 -6.66
CA ASP A 404 14.71 -6.50 -5.65
C ASP A 404 14.90 -5.13 -6.29
N ASN A 405 14.47 -4.08 -5.57
CA ASN A 405 14.68 -2.70 -5.97
C ASN A 405 16.16 -2.39 -6.25
N ASN A 406 16.41 -1.68 -7.35
CA ASN A 406 17.76 -1.44 -7.88
C ASN A 406 18.65 -0.66 -6.91
N LEU A 407 18.10 0.26 -6.11
CA LEU A 407 18.86 0.99 -5.09
C LEU A 407 19.39 0.04 -4.00
N ARG A 408 18.57 -0.89 -3.51
CA ARG A 408 18.99 -1.86 -2.47
C ARG A 408 20.05 -2.81 -3.02
N LYS A 409 19.87 -3.31 -4.24
CA LYS A 409 20.90 -4.11 -4.95
C LYS A 409 22.21 -3.34 -5.02
N ALA A 410 22.18 -2.08 -5.46
CA ALA A 410 23.35 -1.24 -5.58
C ALA A 410 24.12 -1.10 -4.26
N ILE A 411 23.41 -0.89 -3.14
CA ILE A 411 24.02 -0.79 -1.80
C ILE A 411 24.73 -2.10 -1.42
N VAL A 412 24.11 -3.26 -1.65
CA VAL A 412 24.71 -4.56 -1.33
C VAL A 412 25.98 -4.80 -2.17
N TYR A 413 25.90 -4.55 -3.48
CA TYR A 413 27.06 -4.67 -4.37
C TYR A 413 28.18 -3.68 -4.03
N GLU A 414 27.85 -2.44 -3.67
CA GLU A 414 28.84 -1.45 -3.22
C GLU A 414 29.59 -1.95 -1.99
N HIS A 415 28.88 -2.42 -0.97
CA HIS A 415 29.50 -2.92 0.27
C HIS A 415 30.42 -4.11 0.01
N ALA A 416 29.98 -5.10 -0.77
CA ALA A 416 30.80 -6.24 -1.13
C ALA A 416 32.00 -5.84 -2.00
N GLY A 417 31.81 -4.95 -2.97
CA GLY A 417 32.89 -4.43 -3.82
C GLY A 417 33.96 -3.68 -3.02
N MET A 418 33.55 -2.80 -2.11
CA MET A 418 34.47 -2.06 -1.23
C MET A 418 35.22 -3.00 -0.27
N TRP A 419 34.60 -4.09 0.17
CA TRP A 419 35.28 -5.13 0.94
C TRP A 419 36.40 -5.79 0.14
N GLU A 420 36.12 -6.22 -1.09
CA GLU A 420 37.12 -6.84 -1.97
C GLU A 420 38.25 -5.89 -2.36
N PHE A 421 37.92 -4.60 -2.55
CA PHE A 421 38.91 -3.55 -2.76
C PHE A 421 39.91 -3.49 -1.60
N GLY A 422 39.41 -3.45 -0.36
CA GLY A 422 40.23 -3.41 0.85
C GLY A 422 41.12 -4.64 1.05
N ARG A 423 40.78 -5.78 0.42
CA ARG A 423 41.60 -7.01 0.44
C ARG A 423 42.62 -7.10 -0.70
N GLY A 424 42.62 -6.15 -1.62
CA GLY A 424 43.49 -6.18 -2.80
C GLY A 424 43.00 -7.08 -3.95
N ARG A 425 41.78 -7.63 -3.88
CA ARG A 425 41.15 -8.40 -4.99
C ARG A 425 40.56 -7.45 -6.04
N LYS A 426 41.43 -6.70 -6.71
CA LYS A 426 41.05 -5.57 -7.59
C LYS A 426 40.08 -5.93 -8.71
N GLN A 427 40.29 -7.04 -9.40
CA GLN A 427 39.43 -7.47 -10.53
C GLN A 427 38.00 -7.76 -10.07
N TYR A 428 37.85 -8.54 -9.00
CA TYR A 428 36.53 -8.89 -8.45
C TYR A 428 35.84 -7.66 -7.82
N SER A 429 36.60 -6.79 -7.16
CA SER A 429 36.12 -5.48 -6.71
C SER A 429 35.57 -4.65 -7.88
N ASN A 430 36.33 -4.50 -8.96
CA ASN A 430 35.92 -3.73 -10.14
C ASN A 430 34.63 -4.30 -10.76
N TYR A 431 34.50 -5.63 -10.82
CA TYR A 431 33.27 -6.29 -11.27
C TYR A 431 32.06 -5.92 -10.41
N LEU A 432 32.16 -6.09 -9.08
CA LEU A 432 31.06 -5.80 -8.16
C LEU A 432 30.68 -4.31 -8.16
N LEU A 433 31.68 -3.43 -8.18
CA LEU A 433 31.47 -1.99 -8.24
C LEU A 433 30.87 -1.54 -9.59
N LYS A 434 31.21 -2.20 -10.71
CA LYS A 434 30.57 -1.96 -12.02
C LYS A 434 29.09 -2.33 -12.01
N ILE A 435 28.72 -3.41 -11.33
CA ILE A 435 27.30 -3.76 -11.12
C ILE A 435 26.64 -2.71 -10.23
N ALA A 436 27.25 -2.32 -9.10
CA ALA A 436 26.71 -1.29 -8.23
C ALA A 436 26.49 0.04 -8.97
N GLU A 437 27.47 0.47 -9.78
CA GLU A 437 27.38 1.65 -10.64
C GLU A 437 26.18 1.56 -11.59
N LYS A 438 26.04 0.44 -12.32
CA LYS A 438 24.91 0.20 -13.22
C LYS A 438 23.58 0.30 -12.49
N GLN A 439 23.46 -0.35 -11.33
CA GLN A 439 22.21 -0.34 -10.54
C GLN A 439 21.87 1.05 -9.99
N TYR A 440 22.87 1.81 -9.49
CA TYR A 440 22.66 3.20 -9.09
C TYR A 440 22.21 4.07 -10.26
N ARG A 441 22.84 3.92 -11.44
CA ARG A 441 22.49 4.67 -12.64
C ARG A 441 21.08 4.32 -13.14
N THR A 442 20.73 3.04 -13.20
CA THR A 442 19.38 2.58 -13.55
C THR A 442 18.32 3.09 -12.58
N TRP A 443 18.63 3.17 -11.28
CA TRP A 443 17.69 3.73 -10.32
C TRP A 443 17.57 5.27 -10.42
N GLY A 444 18.55 5.99 -10.99
CA GLY A 444 18.56 7.46 -11.10
C GLY A 444 19.52 8.17 -10.15
N ALA A 445 20.33 7.43 -9.38
CA ALA A 445 21.36 7.98 -8.48
C ALA A 445 22.67 8.28 -9.22
N SER A 446 22.60 9.13 -10.26
CA SER A 446 23.72 9.40 -11.18
C SER A 446 24.97 9.96 -10.50
N ALA A 447 24.82 10.88 -9.54
CA ALA A 447 25.97 11.44 -8.82
C ALA A 447 26.67 10.39 -7.95
N LYS A 448 25.89 9.50 -7.32
CA LYS A 448 26.44 8.35 -6.60
C LYS A 448 27.15 7.36 -7.53
N ALA A 449 26.55 7.06 -8.70
CA ALA A 449 27.16 6.19 -9.70
C ALA A 449 28.52 6.76 -10.18
N ASN A 450 28.59 8.05 -10.49
CA ASN A 450 29.83 8.71 -10.90
C ASN A 450 30.92 8.63 -9.80
N ARG A 451 30.55 8.71 -8.52
CA ARG A 451 31.49 8.51 -7.41
C ARG A 451 31.98 7.07 -7.30
N ILE A 452 31.16 6.07 -7.59
CA ILE A 452 31.62 4.68 -7.66
C ILE A 452 32.58 4.50 -8.84
N GLN A 453 32.28 5.14 -9.97
CA GLN A 453 33.15 5.12 -11.14
C GLN A 453 34.54 5.71 -10.86
N THR A 454 34.65 6.81 -10.09
CA THR A 454 35.96 7.38 -9.73
C THR A 454 36.76 6.53 -8.75
N ILE A 455 36.10 5.69 -7.94
CA ILE A 455 36.77 4.74 -7.04
C ILE A 455 37.28 3.51 -7.83
N ARG A 456 36.67 3.18 -8.98
CA ARG A 456 37.13 2.13 -9.87
C ARG A 456 38.44 2.52 -10.54
N GLN A 457 39.41 1.61 -10.60
CA GLN A 457 40.65 1.85 -11.38
C GLN A 457 40.33 1.82 -12.89
N PRO A 458 40.97 2.67 -13.73
CA PRO A 458 40.83 2.59 -15.18
C PRO A 458 41.31 1.21 -15.68
N ASP A 459 40.54 0.58 -16.56
CA ASP A 459 40.96 -0.65 -17.23
C ASP A 459 42.04 -0.30 -18.26
N GLU A 460 43.29 -0.73 -18.04
CA GLU A 460 44.31 -0.73 -19.12
C GLU A 460 44.17 -1.93 -20.07
N ASP A 461 43.32 -2.92 -19.77
CA ASP A 461 43.04 -4.05 -20.66
C ASP A 461 41.60 -4.58 -20.46
N ALA A 462 40.61 -3.92 -21.06
CA ALA A 462 39.22 -4.43 -21.09
C ALA A 462 38.68 -4.53 -22.52
N GLY A 463 39.47 -5.15 -23.40
CA GLY A 463 38.92 -5.87 -24.55
C GLY A 463 38.51 -7.27 -24.09
N ILE A 464 37.20 -7.53 -24.07
CA ILE A 464 36.56 -8.85 -23.82
C ILE A 464 36.63 -9.29 -22.34
N PHE A 465 35.58 -9.04 -21.57
CA PHE A 465 35.06 -9.90 -20.47
C PHE A 465 33.81 -9.22 -19.90
N LEU A 466 32.74 -9.27 -20.69
CA LEU A 466 31.39 -9.39 -20.13
C LEU A 466 31.21 -10.87 -19.75
N HIS A 467 30.30 -11.15 -18.81
CA HIS A 467 29.83 -12.46 -18.33
C HIS A 467 30.19 -12.79 -16.86
N THR A 468 29.37 -13.65 -16.28
CA THR A 468 28.76 -13.57 -14.95
C THR A 468 29.60 -14.10 -13.77
N ARG A 469 29.18 -13.71 -12.55
CA ARG A 469 29.68 -14.02 -11.17
C ARG A 469 30.13 -15.46 -10.87
N GLU A 470 29.82 -16.44 -11.71
CA GLU A 470 30.24 -17.84 -11.53
C GLU A 470 31.72 -18.05 -11.88
N GLU A 471 32.29 -17.27 -12.81
CA GLU A 471 33.70 -17.40 -13.20
C GLU A 471 34.68 -17.03 -12.08
N ALA A 472 34.34 -16.12 -11.16
CA ALA A 472 35.25 -15.74 -10.06
C ALA A 472 35.37 -16.83 -8.98
N LEU A 473 34.30 -17.59 -8.75
CA LEU A 473 34.30 -18.74 -7.85
C LEU A 473 34.95 -19.94 -8.54
N LEU A 474 34.66 -20.13 -9.83
CA LEU A 474 35.30 -21.14 -10.68
C LEU A 474 36.80 -20.88 -10.79
N ASP A 475 37.26 -19.64 -10.97
CA ASP A 475 38.69 -19.30 -11.09
C ASP A 475 39.48 -19.61 -9.81
N THR A 476 38.80 -19.60 -8.66
CA THR A 476 39.39 -20.03 -7.38
C THR A 476 39.50 -21.56 -7.28
N ILE A 477 38.52 -22.29 -7.84
CA ILE A 477 38.50 -23.76 -7.93
C ILE A 477 39.40 -24.29 -9.07
N LEU A 478 39.53 -23.53 -10.16
CA LEU A 478 40.34 -23.80 -11.36
C LEU A 478 41.83 -23.50 -11.14
N LYS A 479 42.17 -22.70 -10.13
CA LYS A 479 43.55 -22.54 -9.63
C LYS A 479 44.03 -23.74 -8.82
N SER A 480 43.12 -24.55 -8.28
CA SER A 480 43.44 -25.80 -7.58
C SER A 480 43.47 -27.06 -8.47
N ALA A 481 43.05 -26.97 -9.74
CA ALA A 481 43.07 -28.09 -10.69
C ALA A 481 44.23 -27.92 -11.69
N GLU A 482 45.22 -28.82 -11.63
CA GLU A 482 46.48 -28.71 -12.40
C GLU A 482 46.37 -29.05 -13.90
N ASN A 483 45.23 -29.53 -14.42
CA ASN A 483 45.10 -29.98 -15.81
C ASN A 483 44.43 -28.98 -16.76
N LEU A 484 45.12 -28.68 -17.87
CA LEU A 484 44.69 -27.81 -18.97
C LEU A 484 43.41 -28.29 -19.69
N ASP A 485 43.17 -29.60 -19.75
CA ASP A 485 41.99 -30.17 -20.41
C ASP A 485 40.69 -29.79 -19.70
N LEU A 486 40.64 -29.87 -18.36
CA LEU A 486 39.45 -29.53 -17.57
C LEU A 486 38.99 -28.07 -17.75
N ARG A 487 39.94 -27.15 -18.00
CA ARG A 487 39.67 -25.72 -18.25
C ARG A 487 38.93 -25.51 -19.56
N SER A 488 39.33 -26.19 -20.63
CA SER A 488 38.68 -26.09 -21.94
C SER A 488 37.27 -26.68 -21.90
N VAL A 489 37.08 -27.79 -21.19
CA VAL A 489 35.79 -28.46 -21.01
C VAL A 489 34.78 -27.55 -20.30
N LEU A 490 35.15 -26.97 -19.17
CA LEU A 490 34.26 -26.11 -18.38
C LEU A 490 33.87 -24.83 -19.14
N LYS A 491 34.82 -24.23 -19.87
CA LYS A 491 34.57 -23.03 -20.68
C LYS A 491 33.64 -23.32 -21.87
N SER A 492 33.79 -24.48 -22.50
CA SER A 492 32.88 -24.94 -23.56
C SER A 492 31.48 -25.27 -23.04
N SER A 493 31.37 -25.81 -21.82
CA SER A 493 30.07 -26.08 -21.17
C SER A 493 29.32 -24.82 -20.77
N GLN A 494 30.03 -23.70 -20.54
CA GLN A 494 29.44 -22.45 -20.06
C GLN A 494 28.80 -21.62 -21.18
N SER A 495 29.36 -21.65 -22.40
CA SER A 495 28.75 -21.03 -23.59
C SER A 495 27.46 -21.74 -24.02
N ILE A 496 27.29 -22.99 -23.62
CA ILE A 496 26.10 -23.80 -23.88
C ILE A 496 24.92 -23.28 -23.04
N SER A 497 25.13 -22.98 -21.76
CA SER A 497 24.10 -22.42 -20.86
C SER A 497 23.57 -21.03 -21.26
N GLU A 498 24.16 -20.37 -22.26
CA GLU A 498 23.71 -19.07 -22.78
C GLU A 498 22.76 -19.19 -24.00
N SER A 499 22.53 -20.39 -24.55
CA SER A 499 21.62 -20.56 -25.68
C SER A 499 20.15 -20.55 -25.27
N ILE A 500 19.35 -19.73 -25.95
CA ILE A 500 17.94 -19.44 -25.61
C ILE A 500 16.98 -20.55 -26.09
N GLU A 501 17.39 -21.39 -27.06
CA GLU A 501 16.60 -22.53 -27.53
C GLU A 501 17.00 -23.84 -26.86
N GLN A 502 16.02 -24.51 -26.23
CA GLN A 502 16.19 -25.76 -25.48
C GLN A 502 16.79 -26.90 -26.33
N ASP A 503 16.41 -27.02 -27.61
CA ASP A 503 16.90 -28.09 -28.49
C ASP A 503 18.37 -27.88 -28.90
N GLU A 504 18.75 -26.64 -29.18
CA GLU A 504 20.13 -26.23 -29.46
C GLU A 504 21.04 -26.43 -28.24
N LEU A 505 20.54 -26.09 -27.05
CA LEU A 505 21.22 -26.27 -25.77
C LEU A 505 21.58 -27.74 -25.55
N LEU A 506 20.59 -28.63 -25.68
CA LEU A 506 20.76 -30.05 -25.39
C LEU A 506 21.68 -30.74 -26.40
N LYS A 507 21.62 -30.36 -27.67
CA LYS A 507 22.53 -30.88 -28.71
C LYS A 507 23.99 -30.48 -28.47
N LYS A 508 24.25 -29.22 -28.12
CA LYS A 508 25.61 -28.78 -27.80
C LYS A 508 26.12 -29.45 -26.52
N LEU A 509 25.27 -29.56 -25.50
CA LEU A 509 25.62 -30.21 -24.24
C LEU A 509 25.98 -31.69 -24.44
N MET A 510 25.18 -32.42 -25.22
CA MET A 510 25.48 -33.81 -25.59
C MET A 510 26.81 -33.94 -26.32
N ARG A 511 27.10 -33.03 -27.25
CA ARG A 511 28.35 -33.04 -28.01
C ARG A 511 29.55 -32.89 -27.09
N THR A 512 29.52 -31.91 -26.20
CA THR A 512 30.59 -31.68 -25.22
C THR A 512 30.75 -32.87 -24.27
N ILE A 513 29.64 -33.47 -23.83
CA ILE A 513 29.69 -34.67 -22.99
C ILE A 513 30.34 -35.84 -23.74
N MET A 514 29.96 -36.11 -24.98
CA MET A 514 30.51 -37.22 -25.75
C MET A 514 31.99 -37.02 -26.08
N GLU A 515 32.39 -35.82 -26.51
CA GLU A 515 33.79 -35.49 -26.83
C GLU A 515 34.71 -35.72 -25.62
N ASN A 516 34.27 -35.34 -24.42
CA ASN A 516 35.05 -35.48 -23.19
C ASN A 516 35.01 -36.87 -22.58
N ALA A 517 33.87 -37.56 -22.69
CA ALA A 517 33.76 -38.95 -22.29
C ALA A 517 34.50 -39.90 -23.25
N GLY A 518 34.83 -39.44 -24.45
CA GLY A 518 35.31 -40.29 -25.54
C GLY A 518 34.23 -41.24 -26.03
N ALA A 519 32.96 -40.86 -25.97
CA ALA A 519 31.84 -41.69 -26.44
C ALA A 519 31.66 -41.53 -27.95
N THR A 520 31.32 -42.62 -28.64
CA THR A 520 30.98 -42.60 -30.06
C THR A 520 29.49 -42.38 -30.31
N ARG A 521 28.64 -42.72 -29.33
CA ARG A 521 27.20 -42.45 -29.37
C ARG A 521 26.70 -42.14 -27.97
N GLY A 522 25.68 -41.29 -27.86
CA GLY A 522 25.08 -40.90 -26.60
C GLY A 522 23.63 -40.44 -26.72
N PHE A 523 22.85 -40.68 -25.67
CA PHE A 523 21.44 -40.30 -25.57
C PHE A 523 21.11 -39.69 -24.22
N LEU A 524 20.19 -38.72 -24.22
CA LEU A 524 19.63 -38.11 -23.00
C LEU A 524 18.17 -38.51 -22.84
N ILE A 525 17.83 -39.05 -21.67
CA ILE A 525 16.50 -39.57 -21.35
C ILE A 525 15.85 -38.72 -20.26
N LEU A 526 14.67 -38.16 -20.54
CA LEU A 526 13.90 -37.31 -19.62
C LEU A 526 12.58 -37.97 -19.16
N PRO A 527 12.27 -37.92 -17.85
CA PRO A 527 10.96 -38.33 -17.33
C PRO A 527 9.92 -37.23 -17.57
N ARG A 528 8.80 -37.58 -18.21
CA ARG A 528 7.61 -36.73 -18.40
C ARG A 528 6.39 -37.36 -17.71
N LYS A 529 5.29 -36.62 -17.57
CA LYS A 529 4.03 -37.13 -16.94
C LYS A 529 3.49 -38.40 -17.61
N SER A 530 3.80 -38.62 -18.89
CA SER A 530 3.33 -39.75 -19.72
C SER A 530 4.33 -40.90 -19.89
N GLY A 531 5.52 -40.84 -19.28
CA GLY A 531 6.56 -41.87 -19.43
C GLY A 531 7.98 -41.31 -19.61
N PHE A 532 8.91 -42.15 -20.05
CA PHE A 532 10.30 -41.76 -20.35
C PHE A 532 10.48 -41.51 -21.84
N TYR A 533 11.20 -40.45 -22.16
CA TYR A 533 11.45 -40.04 -23.53
C TYR A 533 12.95 -39.87 -23.77
N VAL A 534 13.43 -40.39 -24.90
CA VAL A 534 14.73 -40.05 -25.46
C VAL A 534 14.59 -38.67 -26.11
N GLU A 535 15.08 -37.65 -25.42
CA GLU A 535 14.88 -36.25 -25.79
C GLU A 535 15.84 -35.81 -26.89
N THR A 536 17.09 -36.27 -26.82
CA THR A 536 18.13 -35.98 -27.81
C THR A 536 19.12 -37.14 -27.90
N GLY A 537 19.77 -37.27 -29.05
CA GLY A 537 20.76 -38.30 -29.33
C GLY A 537 21.80 -37.83 -30.35
N GLN A 538 23.03 -38.29 -30.19
CA GLN A 538 24.12 -38.04 -31.12
C GLN A 538 24.95 -39.31 -31.35
N ASP A 539 25.50 -39.41 -32.55
CA ASP A 539 26.49 -40.41 -32.94
C ASP A 539 27.52 -39.72 -33.85
N ILE A 540 28.77 -40.17 -33.75
CA ILE A 540 29.88 -39.64 -34.56
C ILE A 540 29.68 -39.97 -36.04
N GLU A 541 29.03 -41.09 -36.38
CA GLU A 541 28.81 -41.52 -37.77
C GLU A 541 27.53 -40.93 -38.38
N ASP A 542 26.57 -40.48 -37.57
CA ASP A 542 25.30 -39.90 -38.00
C ASP A 542 24.88 -38.77 -37.04
N GLU A 543 25.07 -37.52 -37.49
CA GLU A 543 24.77 -36.32 -36.68
C GLU A 543 23.26 -36.11 -36.44
N ASN A 544 22.36 -36.84 -37.14
CA ASN A 544 20.90 -36.63 -37.11
C ASN A 544 20.10 -37.90 -36.76
N ILE A 545 20.61 -38.76 -35.88
CA ILE A 545 19.92 -40.00 -35.45
C ILE A 545 18.51 -39.76 -34.89
N LEU A 546 18.20 -38.60 -34.30
CA LEU A 546 16.89 -38.30 -33.71
C LEU A 546 16.39 -36.89 -34.10
N PRO A 547 15.49 -36.79 -35.10
CA PRO A 547 14.87 -35.51 -35.46
C PRO A 547 13.68 -35.12 -34.55
N LYS A 548 13.13 -36.05 -33.74
CA LYS A 548 12.04 -35.80 -32.76
C LYS A 548 12.18 -36.72 -31.52
N SER A 549 11.73 -36.23 -30.36
CA SER A 549 11.69 -36.97 -29.08
C SER A 549 10.91 -38.29 -29.22
N LEU A 550 11.51 -39.40 -28.77
CA LEU A 550 11.01 -40.77 -28.92
C LEU A 550 10.66 -41.39 -27.56
N ILE A 551 9.59 -42.18 -27.47
CA ILE A 551 9.27 -42.94 -26.24
C ILE A 551 10.35 -44.00 -26.02
N LEU A 552 10.86 -44.11 -24.78
CA LEU A 552 11.97 -45.00 -24.45
C LEU A 552 11.71 -46.48 -24.80
N ASP A 553 10.49 -46.97 -24.58
CA ASP A 553 10.11 -48.36 -24.90
C ASP A 553 10.17 -48.69 -26.40
N SER A 554 10.18 -47.67 -27.26
CA SER A 554 10.34 -47.82 -28.71
C SER A 554 11.79 -47.65 -29.18
N ALA A 555 12.74 -47.46 -28.26
CA ALA A 555 14.15 -47.17 -28.57
C ALA A 555 15.08 -48.40 -28.40
N SER A 556 14.54 -49.61 -28.36
CA SER A 556 15.32 -50.85 -28.13
C SER A 556 16.39 -51.14 -29.19
N GLU A 557 16.25 -50.60 -30.41
CA GLU A 557 17.26 -50.71 -31.47
C GLU A 557 18.40 -49.68 -31.34
N LEU A 558 18.21 -48.64 -30.51
CA LEU A 558 19.15 -47.54 -30.33
C LEU A 558 19.99 -47.67 -29.07
N LEU A 559 19.41 -48.24 -28.00
CA LEU A 559 20.04 -48.36 -26.68
C LEU A 559 19.39 -49.50 -25.86
N PRO A 560 20.08 -50.05 -24.84
CA PRO A 560 19.54 -51.08 -23.97
C PRO A 560 18.56 -50.49 -22.94
N VAL A 561 17.27 -50.53 -23.28
CA VAL A 561 16.18 -49.90 -22.52
C VAL A 561 16.13 -50.39 -21.05
N GLU A 562 16.35 -51.68 -20.81
CA GLU A 562 16.30 -52.26 -19.46
C GLU A 562 17.42 -51.70 -18.55
N ILE A 563 18.59 -51.44 -19.12
CA ILE A 563 19.74 -50.87 -18.42
C ILE A 563 19.44 -49.41 -18.02
N VAL A 564 18.80 -48.64 -18.92
CA VAL A 564 18.39 -47.26 -18.63
C VAL A 564 17.33 -47.20 -17.53
N TYR A 565 16.32 -48.07 -17.57
CA TYR A 565 15.32 -48.17 -16.50
C TYR A 565 15.93 -48.55 -15.16
N TYR A 566 16.87 -49.50 -15.14
CA TYR A 566 17.57 -49.89 -13.93
C TYR A 566 18.39 -48.72 -13.36
N CYS A 567 19.13 -48.00 -14.20
CA CYS A 567 19.89 -46.81 -13.81
C CYS A 567 18.97 -45.73 -13.19
N TYR A 568 17.84 -45.42 -13.84
CA TYR A 568 16.89 -44.43 -13.32
C TYR A 568 16.23 -44.88 -12.00
N ARG A 569 15.91 -46.16 -11.83
CA ARG A 569 15.22 -46.63 -10.61
C ARG A 569 16.16 -46.79 -9.42
N SER A 570 17.38 -47.28 -9.67
CA SER A 570 18.38 -47.52 -8.64
C SER A 570 19.16 -46.26 -8.27
N GLY A 571 19.27 -45.30 -9.18
CA GLY A 571 20.16 -44.15 -9.04
C GLY A 571 21.65 -44.50 -9.07
N GLN A 572 22.00 -45.74 -9.46
CA GLN A 572 23.38 -46.19 -9.56
C GLN A 572 23.88 -46.08 -11.00
N LYS A 573 25.13 -45.61 -11.16
CA LYS A 573 25.82 -45.64 -12.45
C LYS A 573 26.15 -47.08 -12.86
N ILE A 574 25.96 -47.40 -14.13
CA ILE A 574 26.24 -48.73 -14.70
C ILE A 574 27.38 -48.56 -15.70
N LEU A 575 28.50 -49.23 -15.45
CA LEU A 575 29.68 -49.18 -16.31
C LEU A 575 30.03 -50.58 -16.78
N LEU A 576 30.16 -50.75 -18.09
CA LEU A 576 30.63 -51.97 -18.75
C LEU A 576 31.86 -51.62 -19.59
N ASN A 577 33.04 -51.89 -19.04
CA ASN A 577 34.31 -51.58 -19.71
C ASN A 577 34.73 -52.57 -20.79
N ASN A 578 34.27 -53.83 -20.67
CA ASN A 578 34.45 -54.87 -21.67
C ASN A 578 33.21 -55.73 -21.77
N THR A 579 32.34 -55.39 -22.71
CA THR A 579 31.06 -56.08 -22.97
C THR A 579 31.21 -57.51 -23.47
N SER A 580 32.41 -57.90 -23.93
CA SER A 580 32.75 -59.25 -24.36
C SER A 580 33.07 -60.20 -23.19
N SER A 581 33.22 -59.67 -21.97
CA SER A 581 33.42 -60.47 -20.76
C SER A 581 32.09 -61.06 -20.25
N LYS A 582 32.10 -62.35 -19.89
CA LYS A 582 30.91 -63.07 -19.35
C LYS A 582 30.61 -62.74 -17.88
N ASP A 583 31.35 -61.82 -17.27
CA ASP A 583 31.35 -61.61 -15.82
C ASP A 583 30.26 -60.64 -15.31
N SER A 584 29.41 -60.07 -16.17
CA SER A 584 28.35 -59.13 -15.77
C SER A 584 26.94 -59.61 -16.16
N LEU A 585 25.95 -59.44 -15.27
CA LEU A 585 24.53 -59.72 -15.58
C LEU A 585 23.98 -58.88 -16.75
N HIS A 586 24.58 -57.71 -17.00
CA HIS A 586 24.15 -56.78 -18.03
C HIS A 586 24.75 -57.07 -19.43
N SER A 587 25.80 -57.90 -19.54
CA SER A 587 26.35 -58.33 -20.84
C SER A 587 25.49 -59.39 -21.55
N LEU A 588 24.43 -59.88 -20.89
CA LEU A 588 23.40 -60.74 -21.47
C LEU A 588 22.24 -59.96 -22.11
N ASN A 589 22.26 -58.62 -22.07
CA ASN A 589 21.20 -57.81 -22.67
C ASN A 589 21.17 -57.99 -24.21
N PRO A 590 19.99 -58.16 -24.84
CA PRO A 590 19.88 -58.39 -26.29
C PRO A 590 20.60 -57.35 -27.15
N TYR A 591 20.50 -56.06 -26.79
CA TYR A 591 21.18 -54.98 -27.53
C TYR A 591 22.71 -55.10 -27.43
N VAL A 592 23.23 -55.41 -26.23
CA VAL A 592 24.68 -55.55 -26.00
C VAL A 592 25.25 -56.75 -26.76
N ILE A 593 24.49 -57.84 -26.87
CA ILE A 593 24.87 -59.04 -27.64
C ILE A 593 24.89 -58.74 -29.14
N GLU A 594 23.86 -58.05 -29.65
CA GLU A 594 23.69 -57.78 -31.08
C GLU A 594 24.66 -56.69 -31.58
N LYS A 595 24.74 -55.56 -30.87
CA LYS A 595 25.53 -54.38 -31.29
C LYS A 595 26.97 -54.37 -30.79
N GLN A 596 27.32 -55.22 -29.82
CA GLN A 596 28.66 -55.39 -29.25
C GLN A 596 29.44 -54.08 -29.02
N PRO A 597 28.89 -53.07 -28.31
CA PRO A 597 29.63 -51.84 -28.01
C PRO A 597 30.81 -52.20 -27.09
N LYS A 598 32.03 -51.71 -27.33
CA LYS A 598 33.21 -52.11 -26.54
C LYS A 598 33.17 -51.59 -25.10
N SER A 599 32.77 -50.33 -24.91
CA SER A 599 32.51 -49.72 -23.60
C SER A 599 31.11 -49.12 -23.55
N LEU A 600 30.43 -49.21 -22.40
CA LEU A 600 29.09 -48.65 -22.19
C LEU A 600 28.97 -48.03 -20.79
N LEU A 601 28.40 -46.83 -20.70
CA LEU A 601 28.13 -46.11 -19.47
C LEU A 601 26.69 -45.60 -19.45
N CYS A 602 25.96 -45.93 -18.38
CA CYS A 602 24.67 -45.35 -18.08
C CYS A 602 24.77 -44.57 -16.76
N PHE A 603 24.50 -43.27 -16.81
CA PHE A 603 24.83 -42.33 -15.75
C PHE A 603 23.59 -41.51 -15.32
N PRO A 604 23.16 -41.56 -14.04
CA PRO A 604 22.00 -40.81 -13.58
C PRO A 604 22.37 -39.37 -13.25
N ILE A 605 21.63 -38.41 -13.81
CA ILE A 605 21.79 -36.99 -13.49
C ILE A 605 20.86 -36.65 -12.32
N THR A 606 21.44 -36.25 -11.18
CA THR A 606 20.69 -36.04 -9.93
C THR A 606 20.85 -34.63 -9.38
N LYS A 607 19.82 -34.15 -8.68
CA LYS A 607 19.86 -32.91 -7.88
C LYS A 607 19.09 -33.10 -6.59
N GLN A 608 19.72 -32.80 -5.45
CA GLN A 608 19.12 -32.95 -4.11
C GLN A 608 18.54 -34.36 -3.85
N GLY A 609 19.20 -35.40 -4.38
CA GLY A 609 18.77 -36.80 -4.23
C GLY A 609 17.64 -37.24 -5.16
N LYS A 610 17.14 -36.37 -6.06
CA LYS A 610 16.16 -36.72 -7.08
C LYS A 610 16.83 -36.86 -8.45
N ILE A 611 16.50 -37.93 -9.18
CA ILE A 611 17.00 -38.18 -10.53
C ILE A 611 16.19 -37.35 -11.52
N LEU A 612 16.87 -36.42 -12.20
CA LEU A 612 16.28 -35.51 -13.19
C LEU A 612 16.25 -36.14 -14.58
N SER A 613 17.31 -36.86 -14.95
CA SER A 613 17.46 -37.50 -16.26
C SER A 613 18.47 -38.66 -16.20
N VAL A 614 18.54 -39.45 -17.27
CA VAL A 614 19.59 -40.46 -17.46
C VAL A 614 20.37 -40.14 -18.73
N LEU A 615 21.68 -40.22 -18.62
CA LEU A 615 22.63 -40.09 -19.72
C LEU A 615 23.14 -41.49 -20.09
N TYR A 616 22.98 -41.87 -21.36
CA TYR A 616 23.54 -43.08 -21.92
C TYR A 616 24.71 -42.72 -22.84
N LEU A 617 25.83 -43.42 -22.71
CA LEU A 617 27.03 -43.26 -23.54
C LEU A 617 27.57 -44.64 -23.93
N GLU A 618 27.99 -44.79 -25.18
CA GLU A 618 28.70 -45.98 -25.66
C GLU A 618 29.94 -45.61 -26.49
N ASN A 619 30.95 -46.47 -26.47
CA ASN A 619 32.11 -46.41 -27.36
C ASN A 619 32.28 -47.76 -28.08
N ARG A 620 32.32 -47.72 -29.41
CA ARG A 620 32.49 -48.92 -30.27
C ARG A 620 33.94 -49.26 -30.62
N LEU A 621 34.87 -48.32 -30.41
CA LEU A 621 36.25 -48.38 -30.89
C LEU A 621 37.22 -48.93 -29.84
N THR A 622 37.00 -48.62 -28.56
CA THR A 622 37.99 -48.88 -27.50
C THR A 622 37.33 -49.43 -26.22
N TYR A 623 38.01 -50.40 -25.58
CA TYR A 623 37.64 -50.92 -24.26
C TYR A 623 38.17 -50.01 -23.14
N ASP A 624 37.56 -50.05 -21.95
CA ASP A 624 38.01 -49.29 -20.77
C ASP A 624 38.11 -47.76 -20.99
N VAL A 625 37.25 -47.19 -21.85
CA VAL A 625 37.32 -45.76 -22.19
C VAL A 625 36.82 -44.85 -21.08
N PHE A 626 35.89 -45.31 -20.25
CA PHE A 626 35.31 -44.53 -19.17
C PHE A 626 36.08 -44.78 -17.86
N ASP A 627 37.32 -44.32 -17.81
CA ASP A 627 38.17 -44.37 -16.61
C ASP A 627 37.67 -43.45 -15.48
N GLU A 628 38.23 -43.59 -14.27
CA GLU A 628 37.83 -42.78 -13.10
C GLU A 628 37.97 -41.27 -13.36
N HIS A 629 39.00 -40.85 -14.11
CA HIS A 629 39.23 -39.44 -14.40
C HIS A 629 38.13 -38.84 -15.30
N ARG A 630 37.71 -39.56 -16.34
CA ARG A 630 36.62 -39.14 -17.23
C ARG A 630 35.27 -39.17 -16.53
N LEU A 631 35.07 -40.11 -15.58
CA LEU A 631 33.88 -40.16 -14.76
C LEU A 631 33.75 -38.93 -13.84
N GLU A 632 34.85 -38.43 -13.27
CA GLU A 632 34.86 -37.18 -12.49
C GLU A 632 34.44 -35.97 -13.34
N ILE A 633 34.96 -35.88 -14.58
CA ILE A 633 34.59 -34.81 -15.52
C ILE A 633 33.09 -34.91 -15.89
N LEU A 634 32.61 -36.12 -16.14
CA LEU A 634 31.19 -36.39 -16.43
C LEU A 634 30.27 -36.03 -15.26
N GLU A 635 30.70 -36.27 -14.02
CA GLU A 635 29.95 -35.89 -12.81
C GLU A 635 29.77 -34.36 -12.76
N ILE A 636 30.82 -33.60 -13.06
CA ILE A 636 30.77 -32.13 -13.10
C ILE A 636 29.86 -31.64 -14.23
N LEU A 637 30.03 -32.16 -15.45
CA LEU A 637 29.21 -31.78 -16.61
C LEU A 637 27.73 -32.14 -16.42
N SER A 638 27.45 -33.29 -15.78
CA SER A 638 26.09 -33.72 -15.47
C SER A 638 25.41 -32.79 -14.46
N SER A 639 26.16 -32.29 -13.47
CA SER A 639 25.64 -31.30 -12.52
C SER A 639 25.25 -29.97 -13.20
N GLN A 640 26.00 -29.56 -14.23
CA GLN A 640 25.69 -28.38 -15.04
C GLN A 640 24.49 -28.62 -15.95
N ALA A 641 24.42 -29.80 -16.59
CA ALA A 641 23.25 -30.20 -17.38
C ALA A 641 21.95 -30.19 -16.58
N ALA A 642 22.01 -30.65 -15.32
CA ALA A 642 20.88 -30.59 -14.38
C ALA A 642 20.37 -29.16 -14.15
N ILE A 643 21.29 -28.19 -14.01
CA ILE A 643 20.96 -26.79 -13.77
C ILE A 643 20.32 -26.17 -15.02
N SER A 644 20.90 -26.40 -16.20
CA SER A 644 20.41 -25.82 -17.45
C SER A 644 19.04 -26.37 -17.85
N LEU A 645 18.79 -27.67 -17.64
CA LEU A 645 17.48 -28.30 -17.84
C LEU A 645 16.38 -27.72 -16.93
N GLU A 646 16.71 -27.42 -15.68
CA GLU A 646 15.76 -26.83 -14.73
C GLU A 646 15.47 -25.36 -15.04
N ASN A 647 16.50 -24.60 -15.43
CA ASN A 647 16.35 -23.21 -15.85
C ASN A 647 15.41 -23.11 -17.07
N ALA A 648 15.61 -23.94 -18.09
CA ALA A 648 14.74 -23.95 -19.27
C ALA A 648 13.28 -24.22 -18.89
N LYS A 649 13.03 -25.21 -18.03
CA LYS A 649 11.69 -25.54 -17.54
C LYS A 649 11.04 -24.40 -16.74
N LEU A 650 11.79 -23.76 -15.84
CA LEU A 650 11.30 -22.62 -15.07
C LEU A 650 10.95 -21.43 -15.97
N TYR A 651 11.70 -21.19 -17.04
CA TYR A 651 11.39 -20.13 -18.00
C TYR A 651 10.08 -20.39 -18.75
N GLU A 652 9.82 -21.64 -19.17
CA GLU A 652 8.57 -22.04 -19.82
C GLU A 652 7.36 -21.90 -18.87
N ASP A 653 7.52 -22.27 -17.61
CA ASP A 653 6.49 -22.09 -16.58
C ASP A 653 6.19 -20.59 -16.32
N ILE A 654 7.21 -19.73 -16.35
CA ILE A 654 7.04 -18.27 -16.17
C ILE A 654 6.34 -17.63 -17.37
N THR A 655 6.73 -17.97 -18.60
CA THR A 655 6.13 -17.38 -19.80
C THR A 655 4.66 -17.77 -19.95
N SER A 656 4.33 -19.03 -19.68
CA SER A 656 2.93 -19.50 -19.69
C SER A 656 2.09 -18.82 -18.60
N LEU A 657 2.61 -18.67 -17.39
CA LEU A 657 1.90 -17.99 -16.30
C LEU A 657 1.70 -16.49 -16.58
N ASN A 658 2.70 -15.81 -17.16
CA ASN A 658 2.58 -14.39 -17.52
C ASN A 658 1.49 -14.17 -18.56
N ALA A 659 1.42 -15.01 -19.60
CA ALA A 659 0.37 -14.92 -20.61
C ALA A 659 -1.04 -15.15 -20.02
N GLU A 660 -1.17 -16.07 -19.06
CA GLU A 660 -2.44 -16.28 -18.34
C GLU A 660 -2.81 -15.05 -17.48
N LEU A 661 -1.82 -14.43 -16.82
CA LEU A 661 -2.03 -13.25 -15.99
C LEU A 661 -2.45 -12.04 -16.82
N GLU A 662 -1.79 -11.79 -17.95
CA GLU A 662 -2.11 -10.70 -18.89
C GLU A 662 -3.56 -10.81 -19.36
N LYS A 663 -3.98 -12.02 -19.78
CA LYS A 663 -5.36 -12.28 -20.19
C LYS A 663 -6.36 -12.00 -19.06
N LYS A 664 -6.00 -12.33 -17.82
CA LYS A 664 -6.85 -12.10 -16.65
C LYS A 664 -6.96 -10.62 -16.30
N VAL A 665 -5.85 -9.88 -16.40
CA VAL A 665 -5.83 -8.42 -16.21
C VAL A 665 -6.71 -7.75 -17.25
N GLU A 666 -6.55 -8.09 -18.52
CA GLU A 666 -7.34 -7.52 -19.61
C GLU A 666 -8.84 -7.74 -19.39
N LEU A 667 -9.24 -8.97 -19.03
CA LEU A 667 -10.63 -9.30 -18.76
C LEU A 667 -11.20 -8.48 -17.58
N ARG A 668 -10.42 -8.33 -16.50
CA ARG A 668 -10.82 -7.51 -15.34
C ARG A 668 -10.92 -6.02 -15.67
N THR A 669 -10.01 -5.49 -16.48
CA THR A 669 -10.06 -4.09 -16.92
C THR A 669 -11.31 -3.83 -17.77
N GLN A 670 -11.68 -4.75 -18.65
CA GLN A 670 -12.90 -4.65 -19.45
C GLN A 670 -14.17 -4.70 -18.59
N GLU A 671 -14.25 -5.62 -17.61
CA GLU A 671 -15.36 -5.69 -16.64
C GLU A 671 -15.52 -4.37 -15.89
N LEU A 672 -14.41 -3.78 -15.41
CA LEU A 672 -14.44 -2.52 -14.66
C LEU A 672 -14.91 -1.35 -15.52
N MET A 673 -14.41 -1.22 -16.76
CA MET A 673 -14.84 -0.17 -17.69
C MET A 673 -16.33 -0.26 -18.01
N GLN A 674 -16.87 -1.47 -18.17
CA GLN A 674 -18.30 -1.66 -18.37
C GLN A 674 -19.11 -1.23 -17.14
N SER A 675 -18.67 -1.62 -15.94
CA SER A 675 -19.34 -1.21 -14.70
C SER A 675 -19.35 0.31 -14.52
N LEU A 676 -18.23 0.99 -14.78
CA LEU A 676 -18.16 2.46 -14.70
C LEU A 676 -19.08 3.15 -15.70
N LYS A 677 -19.18 2.60 -16.92
CA LYS A 677 -20.08 3.13 -17.95
C LYS A 677 -21.55 3.03 -17.54
N ILE A 678 -21.93 1.92 -16.91
CA ILE A 678 -23.30 1.71 -16.39
C ILE A 678 -23.60 2.71 -15.26
N ILE A 679 -22.72 2.81 -14.26
CA ILE A 679 -22.90 3.72 -13.12
C ILE A 679 -23.03 5.18 -13.60
N ARG A 680 -22.18 5.62 -14.54
CA ARG A 680 -22.24 6.97 -15.09
C ARG A 680 -23.55 7.24 -15.83
N LYS A 681 -24.06 6.24 -16.57
CA LYS A 681 -25.35 6.33 -17.24
C LYS A 681 -26.47 6.50 -16.21
N ASP A 682 -26.50 5.67 -15.18
CA ASP A 682 -27.54 5.70 -14.13
C ASP A 682 -27.54 7.02 -13.34
N LEU A 683 -26.36 7.59 -13.08
CA LEU A 683 -26.22 8.92 -12.47
C LEU A 683 -26.86 10.03 -13.33
N LEU A 684 -26.56 10.04 -14.64
CA LEU A 684 -27.14 11.02 -15.56
C LEU A 684 -28.67 10.86 -15.70
N TYR A 685 -29.19 9.63 -15.65
CA TYR A 685 -30.63 9.39 -15.60
C TYR A 685 -31.25 9.92 -14.30
N SER A 686 -30.61 9.68 -13.16
CA SER A 686 -31.07 10.16 -11.85
C SER A 686 -31.16 11.70 -11.82
N LYS A 687 -30.16 12.39 -12.37
CA LYS A 687 -30.17 13.85 -12.55
C LYS A 687 -31.35 14.34 -13.38
N LYS A 688 -31.66 13.64 -14.47
CA LYS A 688 -32.79 14.00 -15.34
C LYS A 688 -34.13 13.84 -14.60
N ILE A 689 -34.29 12.78 -13.81
CA ILE A 689 -35.51 12.54 -13.02
C ILE A 689 -35.67 13.61 -11.94
N GLN A 690 -34.63 13.90 -11.15
CA GLN A 690 -34.70 14.91 -10.10
C GLN A 690 -35.07 16.29 -10.64
N ARG A 691 -34.47 16.71 -11.77
CA ARG A 691 -34.84 17.96 -12.44
C ARG A 691 -36.29 18.01 -12.91
N SER A 692 -36.87 16.89 -13.32
CA SER A 692 -38.27 16.85 -13.77
C SER A 692 -39.30 16.92 -12.63
N ILE A 693 -38.86 16.80 -11.38
CA ILE A 693 -39.72 16.82 -10.19
C ILE A 693 -39.71 18.19 -9.50
N LEU A 694 -38.70 19.02 -9.76
CA LEU A 694 -38.68 20.42 -9.32
C LEU A 694 -39.79 21.20 -10.05
N PRO A 695 -40.44 22.16 -9.38
CA PRO A 695 -41.56 22.90 -9.96
C PRO A 695 -41.11 23.75 -11.15
N ASP A 696 -42.02 23.95 -12.11
CA ASP A 696 -41.88 25.05 -13.06
C ASP A 696 -41.92 26.40 -12.29
N HIS A 697 -41.43 27.46 -12.94
CA HIS A 697 -41.43 28.81 -12.37
C HIS A 697 -42.58 29.66 -12.96
N PRO A 698 -43.84 29.51 -12.46
CA PRO A 698 -44.96 30.31 -12.94
C PRO A 698 -44.81 31.77 -12.51
N ASN A 699 -45.42 32.67 -13.26
CA ASN A 699 -45.58 34.05 -12.84
C ASN A 699 -46.62 34.13 -11.72
N LEU A 700 -46.30 34.78 -10.61
CA LEU A 700 -47.18 34.92 -9.44
C LEU A 700 -47.64 36.37 -9.31
N PRO A 701 -48.91 36.70 -9.63
CA PRO A 701 -49.43 38.06 -9.46
C PRO A 701 -49.20 38.59 -8.03
N GLY A 702 -48.55 39.75 -7.91
CA GLY A 702 -48.22 40.40 -6.63
C GLY A 702 -46.88 39.97 -6.00
N ILE A 703 -46.13 39.07 -6.64
CA ILE A 703 -44.81 38.62 -6.18
C ILE A 703 -43.82 38.60 -7.35
N LEU A 704 -42.63 39.20 -7.17
CA LEU A 704 -41.47 38.86 -7.99
C LEU A 704 -40.58 37.89 -7.22
N TYR A 705 -40.14 36.80 -7.85
CA TYR A 705 -39.23 35.87 -7.20
C TYR A 705 -38.22 35.30 -8.19
N ALA A 706 -37.11 34.82 -7.65
CA ALA A 706 -36.10 34.08 -8.39
C ALA A 706 -35.64 32.88 -7.55
N VAL A 707 -35.21 31.81 -8.23
CA VAL A 707 -34.71 30.59 -7.60
C VAL A 707 -33.35 30.22 -8.18
N SER A 708 -32.42 29.85 -7.32
CA SER A 708 -31.17 29.20 -7.68
C SER A 708 -31.04 27.88 -6.95
N TYR A 709 -30.84 26.81 -7.71
CA TYR A 709 -30.56 25.47 -7.20
C TYR A 709 -29.32 24.90 -7.90
N GLN A 710 -28.29 24.60 -7.11
CA GLN A 710 -27.04 24.04 -7.59
C GLN A 710 -26.60 22.90 -6.65
N PRO A 711 -26.80 21.63 -7.05
CA PRO A 711 -26.38 20.50 -6.24
C PRO A 711 -24.85 20.39 -6.18
N MET A 712 -24.34 19.81 -5.09
CA MET A 712 -22.91 19.52 -4.87
C MET A 712 -22.35 18.55 -5.93
N ASP A 713 -23.11 17.50 -6.24
CA ASP A 713 -22.79 16.46 -7.22
C ASP A 713 -23.72 16.55 -8.46
N GLU A 714 -23.91 15.45 -9.19
CA GLU A 714 -24.89 15.39 -10.29
C GLU A 714 -26.35 15.48 -9.80
N VAL A 715 -26.60 15.13 -8.52
CA VAL A 715 -27.90 15.16 -7.83
C VAL A 715 -27.72 15.55 -6.36
N GLY A 716 -28.70 16.23 -5.77
CA GLY A 716 -28.65 16.76 -4.39
C GLY A 716 -29.69 16.16 -3.44
N GLY A 717 -29.55 16.41 -2.14
CA GLY A 717 -30.57 16.22 -1.10
C GLY A 717 -31.55 17.39 -1.00
N ASP A 718 -31.12 18.59 -1.39
CA ASP A 718 -31.95 19.78 -1.38
C ASP A 718 -33.08 19.74 -2.41
N PHE A 719 -34.25 20.27 -2.03
CA PHE A 719 -35.33 20.56 -2.97
C PHE A 719 -36.23 21.69 -2.47
N TYR A 720 -36.97 22.26 -3.42
CA TYR A 720 -37.96 23.30 -3.13
C TYR A 720 -39.27 23.03 -3.87
N ASP A 721 -40.33 23.72 -3.44
CA ASP A 721 -41.60 23.76 -4.12
C ASP A 721 -42.25 25.15 -4.07
N LEU A 722 -43.11 25.40 -5.07
CA LEU A 722 -43.98 26.56 -5.14
C LEU A 722 -45.41 26.11 -5.45
N PHE A 723 -46.38 26.59 -4.68
CA PHE A 723 -47.77 26.22 -4.85
C PHE A 723 -48.73 27.39 -4.55
N GLU A 724 -49.68 27.66 -5.44
CA GLU A 724 -50.77 28.62 -5.18
C GLU A 724 -51.89 27.92 -4.40
N ILE A 725 -52.13 28.33 -3.14
CA ILE A 725 -53.18 27.76 -2.30
C ILE A 725 -54.56 28.22 -2.79
N ARG A 726 -54.66 29.50 -3.09
CA ARG A 726 -55.83 30.22 -3.61
C ARG A 726 -55.36 31.54 -4.21
N PRO A 727 -56.17 32.23 -5.04
CA PRO A 727 -55.77 33.49 -5.67
C PRO A 727 -55.16 34.50 -4.69
N GLY A 728 -53.89 34.84 -4.92
CA GLY A 728 -53.12 35.79 -4.09
C GLY A 728 -52.58 35.21 -2.77
N VAL A 729 -52.58 33.88 -2.59
CA VAL A 729 -51.91 33.21 -1.46
C VAL A 729 -50.99 32.11 -1.98
N TYR A 730 -49.69 32.30 -1.82
CA TYR A 730 -48.64 31.44 -2.39
C TYR A 730 -47.82 30.78 -1.29
N ARG A 731 -47.58 29.48 -1.43
CA ARG A 731 -46.79 28.65 -0.53
C ARG A 731 -45.42 28.37 -1.14
N PHE A 732 -44.39 28.71 -0.42
CA PHE A 732 -43.00 28.34 -0.71
C PHE A 732 -42.54 27.27 0.28
N PHE A 733 -41.80 26.31 -0.24
CA PHE A 733 -41.22 25.23 0.56
C PHE A 733 -39.76 25.05 0.17
N VAL A 734 -38.88 24.98 1.16
CA VAL A 734 -37.46 24.65 0.99
C VAL A 734 -37.10 23.58 2.01
N ALA A 735 -36.39 22.56 1.57
CA ALA A 735 -35.99 21.46 2.42
C ALA A 735 -34.63 20.90 2.04
N ASP A 736 -33.92 20.45 3.07
CA ASP A 736 -32.65 19.75 3.02
C ASP A 736 -32.83 18.37 3.69
N ALA A 737 -32.48 17.33 2.92
CA ALA A 737 -32.53 15.95 3.35
C ALA A 737 -31.12 15.43 3.64
N THR A 738 -30.95 14.73 4.77
CA THR A 738 -29.63 14.27 5.19
C THR A 738 -28.91 13.42 4.16
N GLY A 739 -27.71 13.85 3.76
CA GLY A 739 -26.78 13.14 2.87
C GLY A 739 -26.61 13.83 1.52
N HIS A 740 -25.67 13.34 0.69
CA HIS A 740 -25.46 13.85 -0.67
C HIS A 740 -25.41 12.71 -1.70
N GLY A 741 -25.54 13.02 -2.98
CA GLY A 741 -25.51 12.06 -4.08
C GLY A 741 -26.81 11.26 -4.27
N VAL A 742 -26.72 10.07 -4.91
CA VAL A 742 -27.91 9.32 -5.41
C VAL A 742 -28.87 8.90 -4.30
N GLN A 743 -28.35 8.56 -3.12
CA GLN A 743 -29.19 8.14 -1.99
C GLN A 743 -30.04 9.31 -1.47
N ALA A 744 -29.43 10.50 -1.34
CA ALA A 744 -30.13 11.72 -0.95
C ALA A 744 -31.20 12.09 -1.99
N ALA A 745 -30.87 12.00 -3.28
CA ALA A 745 -31.83 12.28 -4.35
C ALA A 745 -33.07 11.36 -4.33
N LEU A 746 -32.89 10.06 -4.06
CA LEU A 746 -34.01 9.10 -3.92
C LEU A 746 -34.89 9.41 -2.72
N ILE A 747 -34.26 9.81 -1.61
CA ILE A 747 -34.93 10.25 -0.39
C ILE A 747 -35.77 11.49 -0.68
N THR A 748 -35.16 12.51 -1.30
CA THR A 748 -35.80 13.76 -1.69
C THR A 748 -37.02 13.52 -2.57
N MET A 749 -36.92 12.62 -3.57
CA MET A 749 -38.06 12.24 -4.40
C MET A 749 -39.21 11.60 -3.60
N ALA A 750 -38.89 10.72 -2.65
CA ALA A 750 -39.89 10.06 -1.82
C ALA A 750 -40.62 11.08 -0.92
N ILE A 751 -39.87 11.97 -0.26
CA ILE A 751 -40.43 13.03 0.60
C ILE A 751 -41.27 14.00 -0.23
N LYS A 752 -40.75 14.43 -1.39
CA LYS A 752 -41.45 15.31 -2.32
C LYS A 752 -42.79 14.72 -2.75
N SER A 753 -42.85 13.42 -3.04
CA SER A 753 -44.11 12.74 -3.37
C SER A 753 -45.15 12.80 -2.24
N GLU A 754 -44.72 12.70 -0.98
CA GLU A 754 -45.64 12.80 0.17
C GLU A 754 -46.06 14.26 0.39
N TYR A 755 -45.13 15.20 0.23
CA TYR A 755 -45.40 16.63 0.30
C TYR A 755 -46.38 17.10 -0.80
N GLU A 756 -46.29 16.58 -2.03
CA GLU A 756 -47.23 16.88 -3.12
C GLU A 756 -48.70 16.57 -2.77
N HIS A 757 -48.92 15.58 -1.91
CA HIS A 757 -50.23 15.27 -1.38
C HIS A 757 -50.64 16.28 -0.29
N LEU A 758 -49.77 16.46 0.70
CA LEU A 758 -50.04 17.32 1.87
C LEU A 758 -50.25 18.79 1.50
N LYS A 759 -49.52 19.31 0.49
CA LYS A 759 -49.61 20.71 0.09
C LYS A 759 -51.01 21.11 -0.42
N LYS A 760 -51.81 20.13 -0.88
CA LYS A 760 -53.18 20.33 -1.39
C LYS A 760 -54.24 20.13 -0.31
N THR A 761 -53.97 19.33 0.72
CA THR A 761 -54.95 18.96 1.75
C THR A 761 -54.87 19.86 2.98
N GLU A 762 -53.67 20.26 3.38
CA GLU A 762 -53.43 21.03 4.60
C GLU A 762 -53.39 22.54 4.34
N LYS A 763 -54.09 23.28 5.20
CA LYS A 763 -54.27 24.73 5.04
C LYS A 763 -53.14 25.54 5.66
N ASN A 764 -52.57 25.10 6.77
CA ASN A 764 -51.61 25.89 7.55
C ASN A 764 -50.21 25.25 7.55
N PRO A 765 -49.12 26.05 7.54
CA PRO A 765 -47.74 25.55 7.52
C PRO A 765 -47.39 24.55 8.63
N SER A 766 -47.83 24.81 9.86
CA SER A 766 -47.56 23.94 11.01
C SER A 766 -48.19 22.54 10.88
N ASN A 767 -49.39 22.43 10.30
CA ASN A 767 -50.02 21.13 10.06
C ASN A 767 -49.28 20.31 9.00
N ILE A 768 -48.74 20.96 7.96
CA ILE A 768 -47.94 20.27 6.95
C ILE A 768 -46.71 19.63 7.59
N LEU A 769 -45.97 20.38 8.41
CA LEU A 769 -44.79 19.84 9.09
C LEU A 769 -45.14 18.69 10.03
N LYS A 770 -46.26 18.81 10.75
CA LYS A 770 -46.75 17.75 11.64
C LYS A 770 -47.07 16.46 10.88
N GLU A 771 -47.86 16.54 9.82
CA GLU A 771 -48.25 15.35 9.04
C GLU A 771 -47.04 14.78 8.28
N LEU A 772 -46.16 15.64 7.76
CA LEU A 772 -44.92 15.21 7.11
C LEU A 772 -43.99 14.48 8.10
N ASN A 773 -43.89 14.94 9.35
CA ASN A 773 -43.15 14.26 10.43
C ASN A 773 -43.70 12.85 10.71
N VAL A 774 -45.03 12.70 10.74
CA VAL A 774 -45.68 11.40 10.94
C VAL A 774 -45.34 10.45 9.79
N VAL A 775 -45.47 10.92 8.55
CA VAL A 775 -45.14 10.14 7.35
C VAL A 775 -43.66 9.73 7.36
N ILE A 776 -42.75 10.65 7.68
CA ILE A 776 -41.31 10.37 7.76
C ILE A 776 -41.02 9.29 8.81
N LEU A 777 -41.58 9.40 10.01
CA LEU A 777 -41.34 8.43 11.08
C LEU A 777 -41.93 7.04 10.81
N GLU A 778 -43.07 6.98 10.12
CA GLU A 778 -43.75 5.71 9.83
C GLU A 778 -43.14 4.99 8.63
N LYS A 779 -42.83 5.72 7.56
CA LYS A 779 -42.30 5.16 6.30
C LYS A 779 -40.77 5.12 6.23
N PHE A 780 -40.09 6.08 6.86
CA PHE A 780 -38.64 6.32 6.70
C PHE A 780 -37.91 6.38 8.07
N LYS A 781 -37.83 5.23 8.75
CA LYS A 781 -37.39 5.06 10.17
C LYS A 781 -35.97 5.55 10.55
N THR A 782 -35.19 6.10 9.62
CA THR A 782 -33.81 6.54 9.84
C THR A 782 -33.47 7.85 9.12
N LEU A 783 -34.50 8.60 8.71
CA LEU A 783 -34.35 9.78 7.87
C LEU A 783 -34.64 11.04 8.67
N TYR A 784 -33.82 12.06 8.46
CA TYR A 784 -34.06 13.38 9.01
C TYR A 784 -34.19 14.40 7.87
N LEU A 785 -35.10 15.35 8.04
CA LEU A 785 -35.34 16.43 7.08
C LEU A 785 -35.42 17.75 7.84
N THR A 786 -34.65 18.74 7.37
CA THR A 786 -34.84 20.12 7.77
C THR A 786 -35.64 20.83 6.68
N CYS A 787 -36.63 21.66 7.05
CA CYS A 787 -37.41 22.38 6.04
C CYS A 787 -38.13 23.60 6.61
N VAL A 788 -38.49 24.52 5.72
CA VAL A 788 -39.33 25.68 5.99
C VAL A 788 -40.52 25.71 5.02
N VAL A 789 -41.70 26.02 5.54
CA VAL A 789 -42.93 26.29 4.78
C VAL A 789 -43.31 27.74 5.05
N ALA A 790 -43.52 28.52 3.99
CA ALA A 790 -43.88 29.94 4.07
C ALA A 790 -45.07 30.26 3.16
N ASP A 791 -46.17 30.71 3.74
CA ASP A 791 -47.40 31.12 3.05
C ASP A 791 -47.48 32.65 3.01
N ILE A 792 -47.38 33.22 1.81
CA ILE A 792 -47.43 34.65 1.56
C ILE A 792 -48.79 35.01 0.99
N ASN A 793 -49.53 35.87 1.71
CA ASN A 793 -50.79 36.43 1.26
C ASN A 793 -50.57 37.88 0.80
N VAL A 794 -50.66 38.11 -0.50
CA VAL A 794 -50.45 39.45 -1.10
C VAL A 794 -51.66 40.35 -0.95
N ASN A 795 -52.83 39.81 -0.66
CA ASN A 795 -54.04 40.62 -0.46
C ASN A 795 -54.05 41.28 0.92
N ASP A 796 -53.62 40.54 1.95
CA ASP A 796 -53.61 40.99 3.34
C ASP A 796 -52.22 41.46 3.80
N TYR A 797 -51.20 41.35 2.93
CA TYR A 797 -49.79 41.58 3.26
C TYR A 797 -49.36 40.84 4.53
N THR A 798 -49.52 39.51 4.53
CA THR A 798 -49.12 38.66 5.67
C THR A 798 -48.29 37.48 5.23
N LEU A 799 -47.27 37.15 6.03
CA LEU A 799 -46.48 35.93 5.94
C LEU A 799 -46.84 35.02 7.13
N GLU A 800 -47.38 33.82 6.86
CA GLU A 800 -47.48 32.75 7.85
C GLU A 800 -46.39 31.72 7.56
N TYR A 801 -45.52 31.38 8.52
CA TYR A 801 -44.45 30.41 8.28
C TYR A 801 -44.26 29.42 9.43
N SER A 802 -43.68 28.27 9.10
CA SER A 802 -43.27 27.25 10.08
C SER A 802 -41.97 26.59 9.61
N SER A 803 -41.03 26.34 10.52
CA SER A 803 -39.69 25.80 10.22
C SER A 803 -39.33 24.64 11.15
N ALA A 804 -38.93 23.51 10.56
CA ALA A 804 -38.53 22.28 11.24
C ALA A 804 -37.01 22.14 11.27
N GLY A 805 -36.37 22.75 12.27
CA GLY A 805 -34.92 22.66 12.48
C GLY A 805 -34.04 23.20 11.34
N HIS A 806 -34.63 23.94 10.40
CA HIS A 806 -33.95 24.60 9.28
C HIS A 806 -33.24 25.88 9.75
N PRO A 807 -32.23 26.39 9.02
CA PRO A 807 -31.61 27.68 9.33
C PRO A 807 -32.63 28.82 9.45
N PRO A 808 -32.37 29.86 10.26
CA PRO A 808 -33.21 31.05 10.28
C PRO A 808 -33.24 31.72 8.90
N GLN A 809 -34.43 31.98 8.39
CA GLN A 809 -34.61 32.62 7.08
C GLN A 809 -34.58 34.15 7.23
N VAL A 810 -34.43 34.90 6.14
CA VAL A 810 -34.22 36.37 6.23
C VAL A 810 -35.41 37.13 5.64
N LEU A 811 -35.98 38.03 6.43
CA LEU A 811 -36.87 39.10 5.99
C LEU A 811 -36.08 40.41 5.94
N TRP A 812 -35.99 41.03 4.78
CA TRP A 812 -35.29 42.28 4.54
C TRP A 812 -36.29 43.43 4.38
N ARG A 813 -36.17 44.43 5.25
CA ARG A 813 -37.03 45.63 5.28
C ARG A 813 -36.25 46.84 5.78
N ASP A 814 -36.49 48.02 5.20
CA ASP A 814 -35.93 49.30 5.67
C ASP A 814 -34.40 49.28 5.89
N GLY A 815 -33.67 48.53 5.06
CA GLY A 815 -32.21 48.38 5.14
C GLY A 815 -31.72 47.47 6.28
N LYS A 816 -32.59 46.64 6.87
CA LYS A 816 -32.28 45.70 7.95
C LYS A 816 -32.74 44.28 7.61
N ALA A 817 -31.98 43.30 8.10
CA ALA A 817 -32.32 41.89 8.07
C ALA A 817 -32.96 41.48 9.41
N ASP A 818 -34.24 41.12 9.37
CA ASP A 818 -34.96 40.45 10.45
C ASP A 818 -34.94 38.94 10.18
N PHE A 819 -34.75 38.13 11.24
CA PHE A 819 -34.63 36.68 11.11
C PHE A 819 -35.94 35.96 11.44
N LEU A 820 -36.38 35.10 10.53
CA LEU A 820 -37.51 34.18 10.70
C LEU A 820 -36.99 32.90 11.40
N HIS A 821 -37.12 32.85 12.73
CA HIS A 821 -36.53 31.81 13.55
C HIS A 821 -37.26 30.46 13.44
N LYS A 822 -36.57 29.38 13.84
CA LYS A 822 -37.13 28.03 13.85
C LYS A 822 -38.35 27.91 14.79
N THR A 823 -39.40 27.23 14.32
CA THR A 823 -40.65 27.03 15.07
C THR A 823 -40.88 25.58 15.50
N GLY A 824 -39.94 24.68 15.19
CA GLY A 824 -39.98 23.29 15.62
C GLY A 824 -38.67 22.53 15.41
N ALA A 825 -38.66 21.26 15.84
CA ALA A 825 -37.52 20.35 15.69
C ALA A 825 -37.44 19.75 14.28
N ILE A 826 -36.25 19.25 13.92
CA ILE A 826 -36.01 18.50 12.68
C ILE A 826 -37.03 17.35 12.55
N LEU A 827 -37.57 17.15 11.35
CA LEU A 827 -38.53 16.07 11.10
C LEU A 827 -37.83 14.70 11.20
N GLY A 828 -38.54 13.67 11.65
CA GLY A 828 -37.99 12.33 11.83
C GLY A 828 -37.33 12.09 13.20
N LEU A 829 -37.27 13.09 14.07
CA LEU A 829 -36.62 12.97 15.39
C LEU A 829 -37.56 12.42 16.48
N LYS A 830 -38.81 12.89 16.54
CA LYS A 830 -39.79 12.49 17.56
C LYS A 830 -41.22 12.60 17.03
N LYS A 831 -42.06 11.59 17.31
CA LYS A 831 -43.45 11.49 16.81
C LYS A 831 -44.36 12.62 17.29
N ASP A 832 -44.35 12.90 18.58
CA ASP A 832 -45.30 13.84 19.21
C ASP A 832 -44.70 15.25 19.39
N PHE A 833 -43.96 15.75 18.40
CA PHE A 833 -43.45 17.13 18.43
C PHE A 833 -44.52 18.11 17.92
N ILE A 834 -44.69 19.24 18.59
CA ILE A 834 -45.65 20.28 18.21
C ILE A 834 -44.93 21.35 17.38
N TYR A 835 -45.36 21.52 16.14
CA TYR A 835 -44.94 22.61 15.26
C TYR A 835 -45.95 23.76 15.40
N TYR A 836 -45.47 25.00 15.51
CA TYR A 836 -46.33 26.19 15.50
C TYR A 836 -46.03 27.06 14.27
N SER A 837 -47.04 27.83 13.83
CA SER A 837 -46.87 28.85 12.81
C SER A 837 -46.61 30.21 13.48
N GLU A 838 -45.80 31.05 12.85
CA GLU A 838 -45.67 32.47 13.20
C GLU A 838 -46.27 33.33 12.08
N ASN A 839 -46.89 34.45 12.45
CA ASN A 839 -47.47 35.41 11.52
C ASN A 839 -46.68 36.71 11.57
N VAL A 840 -46.31 37.23 10.40
CA VAL A 840 -45.57 38.47 10.22
C VAL A 840 -46.35 39.37 9.25
N GLU A 841 -46.62 40.60 9.65
CA GLU A 841 -47.17 41.62 8.73
C GLU A 841 -46.09 42.05 7.75
N LEU A 842 -46.41 42.05 6.47
CA LEU A 842 -45.58 42.48 5.35
C LEU A 842 -45.95 43.90 4.92
N LYS A 843 -45.06 44.51 4.14
CA LYS A 843 -45.27 45.76 3.42
C LYS A 843 -44.86 45.55 1.96
N SER A 844 -45.37 46.40 1.08
CA SER A 844 -44.88 46.49 -0.29
C SER A 844 -43.36 46.78 -0.26
N GLU A 845 -42.61 46.14 -1.16
CA GLU A 845 -41.14 46.13 -1.27
C GLU A 845 -40.37 45.32 -0.20
N ASP A 846 -41.07 44.63 0.71
CA ASP A 846 -40.40 43.67 1.61
C ASP A 846 -39.83 42.49 0.81
N ARG A 847 -38.65 42.02 1.23
CA ARG A 847 -37.98 40.86 0.61
C ARG A 847 -37.76 39.71 1.55
N ILE A 848 -38.07 38.51 1.10
CA ILE A 848 -37.90 37.27 1.86
C ILE A 848 -36.88 36.40 1.13
N PHE A 849 -35.87 35.92 1.86
CA PHE A 849 -34.90 34.95 1.37
C PHE A 849 -35.12 33.62 2.05
N LEU A 850 -35.46 32.59 1.26
CA LEU A 850 -35.54 31.21 1.69
C LEU A 850 -34.33 30.43 1.17
N PHE A 851 -33.56 29.80 2.04
CA PHE A 851 -32.29 29.15 1.71
C PHE A 851 -31.95 27.98 2.62
N THR A 852 -31.09 27.12 2.10
CA THR A 852 -30.40 26.05 2.82
C THR A 852 -29.04 26.54 3.34
N ASP A 853 -28.47 25.81 4.30
CA ASP A 853 -27.17 26.13 4.92
C ASP A 853 -26.02 26.15 3.91
N GLY A 854 -26.11 25.39 2.82
CA GLY A 854 -25.18 25.43 1.70
C GLY A 854 -25.04 26.80 1.00
N VAL A 855 -25.85 27.81 1.33
CA VAL A 855 -25.63 29.19 0.87
C VAL A 855 -24.46 29.90 1.58
N TYR A 856 -24.19 29.56 2.84
CA TYR A 856 -23.15 30.21 3.64
C TYR A 856 -22.13 29.25 4.27
N GLU A 857 -22.45 27.95 4.40
CA GLU A 857 -21.52 26.88 4.82
C GLU A 857 -20.58 26.42 3.69
N GLN A 858 -20.12 27.35 2.86
CA GLN A 858 -19.17 27.10 1.76
C GLN A 858 -17.78 27.58 2.15
N PHE A 859 -16.75 26.76 1.94
CA PHE A 859 -15.38 27.11 2.36
C PHE A 859 -14.49 27.37 1.16
N ASN A 860 -13.74 28.47 1.18
CA ASN A 860 -12.73 28.74 0.15
C ASN A 860 -11.45 27.91 0.35
N SER A 861 -10.50 28.01 -0.59
CA SER A 861 -9.20 27.30 -0.56
C SER A 861 -8.37 27.55 0.72
N ASN A 862 -8.61 28.66 1.43
CA ASN A 862 -7.96 28.99 2.70
C ASN A 862 -8.71 28.44 3.92
N LYS A 863 -9.78 27.66 3.72
CA LYS A 863 -10.68 27.13 4.74
C LYS A 863 -11.40 28.22 5.55
N ASN A 864 -11.51 29.42 5.00
CA ASN A 864 -12.43 30.41 5.53
C ASN A 864 -13.83 30.03 5.04
N GLU A 865 -14.79 30.03 5.95
CA GLU A 865 -16.21 29.92 5.62
C GLU A 865 -16.67 31.19 4.94
N PHE A 866 -17.59 31.10 3.96
CA PHE A 866 -18.25 32.26 3.38
C PHE A 866 -18.96 33.01 4.50
N GLY A 867 -19.74 32.26 5.29
CA GLY A 867 -20.30 32.66 6.58
C GLY A 867 -21.52 33.56 6.45
N GLU A 868 -22.36 33.55 7.49
CA GLU A 868 -23.58 34.35 7.55
C GLU A 868 -23.32 35.84 7.34
N GLU A 869 -22.22 36.39 7.87
CA GLU A 869 -21.87 37.81 7.72
C GLU A 869 -21.71 38.22 6.25
N ARG A 870 -20.96 37.47 5.45
CA ARG A 870 -20.76 37.82 4.03
C ARG A 870 -22.01 37.59 3.20
N PHE A 871 -22.84 36.62 3.57
CA PHE A 871 -24.12 36.41 2.95
C PHE A 871 -25.05 37.61 3.19
N LEU A 872 -25.16 38.09 4.44
CA LEU A 872 -25.92 39.28 4.79
C LEU A 872 -25.35 40.56 4.14
N ASP A 873 -24.03 40.69 4.05
CA ASP A 873 -23.39 41.79 3.31
C ASP A 873 -23.74 41.75 1.82
N SER A 874 -23.81 40.55 1.23
CA SER A 874 -24.22 40.38 -0.16
C SER A 874 -25.70 40.77 -0.34
N ILE A 875 -26.60 40.40 0.58
CA ILE A 875 -28.00 40.88 0.61
C ILE A 875 -28.05 42.41 0.68
N HIS A 876 -27.35 43.02 1.64
CA HIS A 876 -27.34 44.47 1.84
C HIS A 876 -26.82 45.19 0.59
N SER A 877 -25.67 44.78 0.06
CA SER A 877 -25.03 45.43 -1.11
C SER A 877 -25.81 45.30 -2.42
N SER A 878 -26.75 44.34 -2.48
CA SER A 878 -27.58 44.07 -3.66
C SER A 878 -29.07 44.43 -3.47
N SER A 879 -29.41 45.10 -2.37
CA SER A 879 -30.79 45.41 -1.95
C SER A 879 -31.61 46.25 -2.94
N LEU A 880 -30.96 47.00 -3.86
CA LEU A 880 -31.62 47.80 -4.89
C LEU A 880 -31.87 47.03 -6.21
N LEU A 881 -31.30 45.83 -6.37
CA LEU A 881 -31.43 45.01 -7.58
C LEU A 881 -32.74 44.22 -7.54
N ASN A 882 -33.31 43.80 -8.67
CA ASN A 882 -34.47 42.87 -8.61
C ASN A 882 -34.05 41.46 -8.09
N PRO A 883 -34.97 40.58 -7.69
CA PRO A 883 -34.64 39.27 -7.10
C PRO A 883 -33.71 38.39 -7.96
N GLU A 884 -33.85 38.41 -9.29
CA GLU A 884 -33.02 37.62 -10.21
C GLU A 884 -31.58 38.15 -10.29
N GLU A 885 -31.43 39.46 -10.39
CA GLU A 885 -30.13 40.13 -10.35
C GLU A 885 -29.46 39.98 -8.98
N GLN A 886 -30.25 39.93 -7.92
CA GLN A 886 -29.78 39.75 -6.55
C GLN A 886 -29.16 38.36 -6.35
N ILE A 887 -29.87 37.29 -6.75
CA ILE A 887 -29.33 35.93 -6.71
C ILE A 887 -28.07 35.82 -7.57
N SER A 888 -28.09 36.40 -8.77
CA SER A 888 -26.93 36.39 -9.68
C SER A 888 -25.71 37.09 -9.08
N LYS A 889 -25.92 38.16 -8.30
CA LYS A 889 -24.86 38.86 -7.57
C LYS A 889 -24.32 38.01 -6.43
N MET A 890 -25.18 37.39 -5.63
CA MET A 890 -24.77 36.48 -4.55
C MET A 890 -23.96 35.29 -5.06
N GLN A 891 -24.39 34.67 -6.16
CA GLN A 891 -23.63 33.60 -6.81
C GLN A 891 -22.25 34.08 -7.29
N LYS A 892 -22.14 35.30 -7.81
CA LYS A 892 -20.84 35.88 -8.19
C LYS A 892 -19.96 36.12 -6.98
N ASP A 893 -20.50 36.64 -5.88
CA ASP A 893 -19.76 36.87 -4.64
C ASP A 893 -19.26 35.56 -4.03
N LEU A 894 -20.11 34.52 -4.05
CA LEU A 894 -19.72 33.16 -3.66
C LEU A 894 -18.63 32.58 -4.57
N ASN A 895 -18.77 32.68 -5.89
CA ASN A 895 -17.76 32.18 -6.83
C ASN A 895 -16.42 32.91 -6.71
N LEU A 896 -16.45 34.24 -6.51
CA LEU A 896 -15.26 35.06 -6.25
C LEU A 896 -14.59 34.66 -4.94
N PHE A 897 -15.38 34.33 -3.93
CA PHE A 897 -14.89 33.83 -2.65
C PHE A 897 -14.23 32.45 -2.79
N LEU A 898 -14.86 31.54 -3.54
CA LEU A 898 -14.39 30.16 -3.74
C LEU A 898 -13.12 30.07 -4.58
N GLN A 899 -12.85 31.03 -5.49
CA GLN A 899 -11.64 31.08 -6.33
C GLN A 899 -11.35 29.76 -7.08
N GLY A 900 -12.39 29.08 -7.56
CA GLY A 900 -12.28 27.81 -8.28
C GLY A 900 -12.31 26.55 -7.40
N ALA A 901 -12.49 26.68 -6.08
CA ALA A 901 -12.84 25.56 -5.21
C ALA A 901 -14.24 25.00 -5.57
N PRO A 902 -14.45 23.67 -5.55
CA PRO A 902 -15.76 23.09 -5.78
C PRO A 902 -16.72 23.40 -4.63
N ILE A 903 -18.02 23.44 -4.94
CA ILE A 903 -19.11 23.54 -3.98
C ILE A 903 -19.11 22.30 -3.08
N GLN A 904 -19.32 22.50 -1.78
CA GLN A 904 -19.15 21.47 -0.75
C GLN A 904 -20.47 20.95 -0.16
N ASP A 905 -21.56 21.66 -0.44
CA ASP A 905 -22.92 21.29 -0.06
C ASP A 905 -23.92 21.84 -1.09
N ASP A 906 -25.13 21.32 -1.11
CA ASP A 906 -26.16 21.78 -2.05
C ASP A 906 -26.51 23.25 -1.82
N PHE A 907 -26.49 24.06 -2.89
CA PHE A 907 -26.83 25.47 -2.82
C PHE A 907 -28.28 25.65 -3.27
N THR A 908 -29.17 26.05 -2.34
CA THR A 908 -30.55 26.40 -2.65
C THR A 908 -30.89 27.77 -2.08
N LEU A 909 -31.35 28.69 -2.95
CA LEU A 909 -31.75 30.04 -2.58
C LEU A 909 -32.97 30.49 -3.39
N ILE A 910 -33.96 31.04 -2.70
CA ILE A 910 -35.14 31.69 -3.25
C ILE A 910 -35.18 33.12 -2.71
N ALA A 911 -35.24 34.10 -3.60
CA ALA A 911 -35.45 35.51 -3.27
C ALA A 911 -36.86 35.91 -3.71
N ILE A 912 -37.65 36.50 -2.81
CA ILE A 912 -39.07 36.82 -3.01
C ILE A 912 -39.29 38.28 -2.64
N GLU A 913 -39.96 39.06 -3.49
CA GLU A 913 -40.30 40.46 -3.28
C GLU A 913 -41.80 40.65 -3.46
N VAL A 914 -42.45 41.28 -2.48
CA VAL A 914 -43.91 41.46 -2.43
C VAL A 914 -44.27 42.87 -2.88
N PHE A 915 -45.28 43.01 -3.75
CA PHE A 915 -45.70 44.29 -4.34
C PHE A 915 -47.11 44.72 -3.96
#